data_AF-A0A938T162-F1
#
_entry.id   AF-A0A938T162-F1
#
_cell.length_a   1.000
_cell.length_b   1.000
_cell.length_c   1.000
_cell.angle_alpha   90.00
_cell.angle_beta   90.00
_cell.angle_gamma   90.00
#
_symmetry.space_group_name_H-M   'P 1'
#
loop_
_entity.id
_entity.type
_entity.pdbx_description
1 polymer ?
#
loop_
_entity_poly.entity_id
_entity_poly.type
_entity_poly.pdbx_seq_one_letter_code
_entity_poly.pdbx_strand_id
1 'polypeptide(L)'
;MNTMAKNVILISIDNLRYDCIGYQPDKHELIKYDCLKYLETPTLNGIAEKGVCFTQAISTSTYTMSSHASILTGLYPPGHKVRLQGPSKLDNQVIALPMVLKSFGFETVFSSDNGVLFKSPGLMKGFDHIFKTARDDDLFSLLERMRDKRVFLFIHFMDVHCPFLHSDYEIYQGYNKDFYDTLRDLYQKTGEDLDIETVKKEGKQYDIWNKLCEKYSFDIQTLLPLYVQGVSKFDKGRFSNFIQRLEDLGFMGDALIVILSDHGEGKSQGTSSTYFGHAGFLHDSVIRVPLILYHPGIKFRIINYQVSLVSLFPTIMELTDRNDWQNCLPYSLDGKNIMLTIEGNGTGDSEVYSEVWLSPEIRTTFTDDPLSEKNWFIWQRCIRTEDRKYLVYGKPEDFLDGSFLNLEKEDFLKQLFRGLLYQFEREKNPLYKKLLNLLENGESRREVFKVFLESEWFKNKKRFSIFNLKEDPDEENPSDPATNASLTIEFSYYLHKILDMEKGNLYNRKKHLPVSYTTIKGDKCLMTFNNLQEKEDKSIEVIKETVEKFGKESIATTFTGGKDSTVLLHLIRKAFNGIVPFRVFNIDTSFKFKEVYEFRDQLAQMWNLYLIVLKNEAALKTINMTEDKEKCCHLLKTEPLNQGIKKYGIAALMTAIRWDEQEERKGEVYFSQKEGHVRVNPILHFTEKDIWEYIKKYDVPYCSLYKKGYRSLGCEPCTKPSEPGGPERGGRDQDKEEIMKRLRELGYF
;
A
#
# COMPACT_ATOMS: atom_id res chain seq x y z
N MET A 1 -7.01 -23.02 -13.51
CA MET A 1 -8.26 -22.42 -14.01
C MET A 1 -8.10 -22.23 -15.51
N ASN A 2 -9.06 -22.70 -16.33
CA ASN A 2 -8.86 -22.82 -17.79
C ASN A 2 -9.22 -21.55 -18.59
N THR A 3 -10.07 -20.70 -18.03
CA THR A 3 -10.40 -19.37 -18.55
C THR A 3 -9.96 -18.30 -17.54
N MET A 4 -9.78 -17.06 -17.99
CA MET A 4 -9.65 -15.91 -17.10
C MET A 4 -11.03 -15.36 -16.76
N ALA A 5 -11.17 -14.74 -15.59
CA ALA A 5 -12.37 -14.00 -15.27
C ALA A 5 -12.42 -12.68 -16.07
N LYS A 6 -13.53 -12.40 -16.77
CA LYS A 6 -13.76 -11.11 -17.43
C LYS A 6 -13.87 -9.98 -16.41
N ASN A 7 -14.56 -10.23 -15.29
CA ASN A 7 -14.86 -9.26 -14.24
C ASN A 7 -14.25 -9.67 -12.89
N VAL A 8 -14.16 -8.70 -11.97
CA VAL A 8 -13.77 -8.92 -10.57
C VAL A 8 -14.76 -8.21 -9.67
N ILE A 9 -15.28 -8.91 -8.67
CA ILE A 9 -16.13 -8.37 -7.61
C ILE A 9 -15.46 -8.68 -6.26
N LEU A 10 -14.78 -7.69 -5.72
CA LEU A 10 -14.15 -7.71 -4.41
C LEU A 10 -15.18 -7.22 -3.38
N ILE A 11 -15.60 -8.11 -2.48
CA ILE A 11 -16.58 -7.85 -1.44
C ILE A 11 -15.86 -7.89 -0.09
N SER A 12 -15.80 -6.73 0.56
CA SER A 12 -15.45 -6.60 1.96
C SER A 12 -16.73 -6.44 2.79
N ILE A 13 -16.77 -7.07 3.95
CA ILE A 13 -17.79 -6.86 4.98
C ILE A 13 -17.01 -6.38 6.20
N ASP A 14 -17.28 -5.18 6.69
CA ASP A 14 -16.57 -4.62 7.86
C ASP A 14 -16.73 -5.54 9.08
N ASN A 15 -15.65 -5.68 9.86
CA ASN A 15 -15.51 -6.45 11.11
C ASN A 15 -16.05 -7.91 11.14
N LEU A 16 -16.33 -8.56 10.01
CA LEU A 16 -16.86 -9.93 9.96
C LEU A 16 -15.87 -10.99 10.48
N ARG A 17 -16.19 -11.59 11.64
CA ARG A 17 -15.42 -12.65 12.31
C ARG A 17 -15.31 -13.91 11.46
N TYR A 18 -14.14 -14.57 11.53
CA TYR A 18 -13.87 -15.84 10.86
C TYR A 18 -14.84 -16.98 11.24
N ASP A 19 -15.31 -17.01 12.49
CA ASP A 19 -16.14 -18.09 13.01
C ASP A 19 -17.63 -17.95 12.64
N CYS A 20 -18.01 -16.85 11.99
CA CYS A 20 -19.39 -16.57 11.57
C CYS A 20 -19.73 -17.04 10.14
N ILE A 21 -18.89 -17.88 9.51
CA ILE A 21 -19.22 -18.56 8.24
C ILE A 21 -19.16 -20.09 8.40
N GLY A 22 -20.10 -20.82 7.80
CA GLY A 22 -20.33 -22.26 8.01
C GLY A 22 -19.17 -23.17 7.60
N TYR A 23 -18.36 -22.80 6.60
CA TYR A 23 -17.20 -23.61 6.18
C TYR A 23 -16.10 -23.70 7.25
N GLN A 24 -16.09 -22.79 8.22
CA GLN A 24 -15.04 -22.69 9.23
C GLN A 24 -15.29 -23.72 10.35
N PRO A 25 -14.41 -24.72 10.54
CA PRO A 25 -14.60 -25.76 11.56
C PRO A 25 -14.37 -25.25 12.99
N ASP A 26 -13.66 -24.14 13.11
CA ASP A 26 -13.40 -23.48 14.38
C ASP A 26 -14.57 -22.58 14.77
N LYS A 27 -15.20 -22.89 15.91
CA LYS A 27 -16.40 -22.27 16.48
C LYS A 27 -16.27 -22.03 17.99
N HIS A 28 -15.05 -22.09 18.54
CA HIS A 28 -14.86 -22.24 19.98
C HIS A 28 -15.52 -21.11 20.79
N GLU A 29 -15.28 -19.84 20.44
CA GLU A 29 -15.94 -18.70 21.12
C GLU A 29 -17.47 -18.72 20.96
N LEU A 30 -18.00 -19.03 19.77
CA LEU A 30 -19.47 -19.10 19.57
C LEU A 30 -20.15 -20.22 20.38
N ILE A 31 -19.42 -21.29 20.73
CA ILE A 31 -19.90 -22.36 21.60
C ILE A 31 -19.76 -21.96 23.07
N LYS A 32 -18.59 -21.42 23.45
CA LYS A 32 -18.24 -20.93 24.80
C LYS A 32 -19.21 -19.85 25.31
N TYR A 33 -19.75 -19.03 24.42
CA TYR A 33 -20.74 -17.99 24.73
C TYR A 33 -22.18 -18.32 24.27
N ASP A 34 -22.49 -19.58 23.93
CA ASP A 34 -23.85 -20.03 23.53
C ASP A 34 -24.49 -19.15 22.42
N CYS A 35 -23.65 -18.70 21.49
CA CYS A 35 -24.00 -17.82 20.37
C CYS A 35 -24.26 -18.58 19.07
N LEU A 36 -23.70 -19.78 18.90
CA LEU A 36 -23.75 -20.56 17.65
C LEU A 36 -25.19 -20.80 17.15
N LYS A 37 -26.16 -20.91 18.07
CA LYS A 37 -27.60 -21.09 17.77
C LYS A 37 -28.27 -19.89 17.07
N TYR A 38 -27.60 -18.73 17.03
CA TYR A 38 -28.09 -17.53 16.32
C TYR A 38 -27.48 -17.37 14.92
N LEU A 39 -26.54 -18.24 14.51
CA LEU A 39 -25.78 -18.10 13.27
C LEU A 39 -26.49 -18.79 12.09
N GLU A 40 -27.03 -17.99 11.18
CA GLU A 40 -27.70 -18.45 9.95
C GLU A 40 -27.19 -17.62 8.77
N THR A 41 -26.19 -18.15 8.04
CA THR A 41 -25.54 -17.48 6.91
C THR A 41 -25.71 -18.22 5.56
N PRO A 42 -26.95 -18.53 5.13
CA PRO A 42 -27.20 -19.35 3.93
C PRO A 42 -26.59 -18.80 2.64
N THR A 43 -26.49 -17.47 2.47
CA THR A 43 -25.95 -16.85 1.25
C THR A 43 -24.44 -17.03 1.16
N LEU A 44 -23.70 -16.65 2.21
CA LEU A 44 -22.25 -16.86 2.30
C LEU A 44 -21.90 -18.35 2.18
N ASN A 45 -22.66 -19.23 2.83
CA ASN A 45 -22.43 -20.68 2.77
C ASN A 45 -22.72 -21.24 1.36
N GLY A 46 -23.81 -20.84 0.71
CA GLY A 46 -24.17 -21.26 -0.66
C GLY A 46 -23.23 -20.74 -1.76
N ILE A 47 -22.37 -19.76 -1.46
CA ILE A 47 -21.23 -19.36 -2.30
C ILE A 47 -19.98 -20.15 -1.91
N ALA A 48 -19.72 -20.32 -0.61
CA ALA A 48 -18.58 -21.08 -0.08
C ALA A 48 -18.55 -22.53 -0.58
N GLU A 49 -19.69 -23.22 -0.60
CA GLU A 49 -19.85 -24.60 -1.12
C GLU A 49 -19.50 -24.76 -2.61
N LYS A 50 -19.37 -23.64 -3.34
CA LYS A 50 -19.03 -23.60 -4.77
C LYS A 50 -17.65 -22.99 -5.03
N GLY A 51 -16.94 -22.52 -3.99
CA GLY A 51 -15.70 -21.75 -4.09
C GLY A 51 -14.51 -22.37 -3.36
N VAL A 52 -13.41 -21.62 -3.32
CA VAL A 52 -12.22 -21.93 -2.52
C VAL A 52 -12.24 -21.09 -1.25
N CYS A 53 -12.29 -21.76 -0.11
CA CYS A 53 -12.47 -21.13 1.20
C CYS A 53 -11.23 -21.32 2.07
N PHE A 54 -10.68 -20.24 2.63
CA PHE A 54 -9.50 -20.30 3.50
C PHE A 54 -9.91 -20.22 4.97
N THR A 55 -9.44 -21.15 5.80
CA THR A 55 -9.73 -21.19 7.26
C THR A 55 -8.74 -20.38 8.10
N GLN A 56 -7.63 -19.96 7.49
CA GLN A 56 -6.51 -19.22 8.08
C GLN A 56 -6.12 -18.02 7.20
N ALA A 57 -7.10 -17.27 6.69
CA ALA A 57 -6.82 -15.96 6.09
C ALA A 57 -6.60 -14.91 7.19
N ILE A 58 -5.51 -14.14 7.09
CA ILE A 58 -5.03 -13.24 8.14
C ILE A 58 -4.91 -11.81 7.61
N SER A 59 -5.59 -10.89 8.27
CA SER A 59 -5.51 -9.46 8.01
C SER A 59 -4.22 -8.84 8.52
N THR A 60 -3.80 -7.78 7.84
CA THR A 60 -2.61 -7.00 8.17
C THR A 60 -2.81 -5.99 9.29
N SER A 61 -4.04 -5.71 9.70
CA SER A 61 -4.36 -4.67 10.68
C SER A 61 -5.75 -4.87 11.27
N THR A 62 -6.10 -4.10 12.30
CA THR A 62 -7.44 -4.10 12.94
C THR A 62 -8.22 -2.81 12.67
N TYR A 63 -7.83 -2.07 11.62
CA TYR A 63 -8.48 -0.83 11.22
C TYR A 63 -8.75 -0.80 9.73
N THR A 64 -10.00 -0.49 9.39
CA THR A 64 -10.58 -0.48 8.04
C THR A 64 -9.64 0.07 6.96
N MET A 65 -9.14 1.31 7.12
CA MET A 65 -8.26 1.95 6.12
C MET A 65 -6.89 1.28 5.97
N SER A 66 -6.34 0.73 7.06
CA SER A 66 -5.02 0.09 7.07
C SER A 66 -5.11 -1.25 6.34
N SER A 67 -6.09 -2.09 6.70
CA SER A 67 -6.35 -3.36 6.03
C SER A 67 -6.74 -3.20 4.57
N HIS A 68 -7.61 -2.25 4.23
CA HIS A 68 -7.99 -1.97 2.84
C HIS A 68 -6.85 -1.42 1.99
N ALA A 69 -5.96 -0.60 2.57
CA ALA A 69 -4.75 -0.21 1.87
C ALA A 69 -3.85 -1.43 1.58
N SER A 70 -3.68 -2.37 2.52
CA SER A 70 -2.94 -3.61 2.25
C SER A 70 -3.55 -4.45 1.14
N ILE A 71 -4.87 -4.70 1.20
CA ILE A 71 -5.63 -5.46 0.19
C ILE A 71 -5.47 -4.82 -1.19
N LEU A 72 -5.64 -3.49 -1.28
CA LEU A 72 -5.60 -2.75 -2.54
C LEU A 72 -4.18 -2.43 -3.04
N THR A 73 -3.12 -2.64 -2.26
CA THR A 73 -1.74 -2.36 -2.73
C THR A 73 -0.80 -3.57 -2.73
N GLY A 74 -1.19 -4.70 -2.13
CA GLY A 74 -0.32 -5.89 -2.01
C GLY A 74 0.93 -5.66 -1.14
N LEU A 75 0.89 -4.65 -0.27
CA LEU A 75 1.97 -4.25 0.63
C LEU A 75 1.46 -4.31 2.07
N TYR A 76 2.35 -4.49 3.05
CA TYR A 76 2.00 -4.31 4.45
C TYR A 76 1.95 -2.81 4.84
N PRO A 77 1.34 -2.45 6.00
CA PRO A 77 1.22 -1.04 6.42
C PRO A 77 2.51 -0.21 6.50
N PRO A 78 3.70 -0.77 6.84
CA PRO A 78 4.97 -0.05 6.71
C PRO A 78 5.32 0.38 5.28
N GLY A 79 4.85 -0.36 4.27
CA GLY A 79 5.04 -0.07 2.84
C GLY A 79 4.09 1.02 2.35
N HIS A 80 2.77 0.85 2.50
CA HIS A 80 1.77 1.78 1.97
C HIS A 80 1.49 3.03 2.83
N LYS A 81 2.09 3.13 4.02
CA LYS A 81 2.05 4.30 4.95
C LYS A 81 0.70 4.63 5.60
N VAL A 82 -0.42 4.14 5.07
CA VAL A 82 -1.73 4.13 5.77
C VAL A 82 -1.63 3.19 6.97
N ARG A 83 -1.52 3.73 8.19
CA ARG A 83 -1.20 2.95 9.41
C ARG A 83 -2.06 3.28 10.64
N LEU A 84 -2.67 4.47 10.66
CA LEU A 84 -3.45 4.98 11.79
C LEU A 84 -4.95 4.96 11.49
N GLN A 85 -5.77 4.73 12.51
CA GLN A 85 -7.20 5.04 12.46
C GLN A 85 -7.37 6.58 12.52
N GLY A 86 -7.52 7.21 11.36
CA GLY A 86 -7.56 8.67 11.21
C GLY A 86 -7.25 9.09 9.77
N PRO A 87 -7.02 10.39 9.47
CA PRO A 87 -6.67 10.88 8.14
C PRO A 87 -5.22 10.50 7.73
N SER A 88 -4.94 9.19 7.67
CA SER A 88 -3.69 8.61 7.22
C SER A 88 -3.70 8.52 5.69
N LYS A 89 -2.67 9.07 5.04
CA LYS A 89 -2.57 9.22 3.59
C LYS A 89 -1.83 8.04 2.95
N LEU A 90 -2.38 7.52 1.86
CA LEU A 90 -1.67 6.58 0.99
C LEU A 90 -0.50 7.30 0.33
N ASP A 91 0.70 6.70 0.36
CA ASP A 91 1.87 7.32 -0.26
C ASP A 91 1.60 7.64 -1.74
N ASN A 92 2.01 8.83 -2.18
CA ASN A 92 1.89 9.25 -3.58
C ASN A 92 2.59 8.28 -4.55
N GLN A 93 3.60 7.56 -4.06
CA GLN A 93 4.48 6.65 -4.79
C GLN A 93 3.85 5.26 -5.02
N VAL A 94 2.77 4.94 -4.30
CA VAL A 94 2.13 3.61 -4.32
C VAL A 94 1.02 3.56 -5.37
N ILE A 95 0.98 2.45 -6.11
CA ILE A 95 0.02 2.12 -7.15
C ILE A 95 -0.91 1.03 -6.62
N ALA A 96 -2.22 1.30 -6.64
CA ALA A 96 -3.25 0.38 -6.16
C ALA A 96 -3.80 -0.53 -7.28
N LEU A 97 -4.37 -1.66 -6.89
CA LEU A 97 -5.01 -2.67 -7.74
C LEU A 97 -5.98 -2.08 -8.79
N PRO A 98 -6.91 -1.16 -8.47
CA PRO A 98 -7.75 -0.50 -9.48
C PRO A 98 -6.94 0.22 -10.56
N MET A 99 -5.78 0.81 -10.23
CA MET A 99 -4.92 1.49 -11.20
C MET A 99 -4.26 0.51 -12.18
N VAL A 100 -3.94 -0.70 -11.71
CA VAL A 100 -3.39 -1.77 -12.55
C VAL A 100 -4.50 -2.40 -13.40
N LEU A 101 -5.63 -2.81 -12.80
CA LEU A 101 -6.77 -3.36 -13.55
C LEU A 101 -7.25 -2.38 -14.65
N LYS A 102 -7.28 -1.07 -14.37
CA LYS A 102 -7.59 -0.05 -15.37
C LYS A 102 -6.61 0.00 -16.54
N SER A 103 -5.33 -0.29 -16.34
CA SER A 103 -4.35 -0.40 -17.43
C SER A 103 -4.60 -1.64 -18.30
N PHE A 104 -5.24 -2.68 -17.77
CA PHE A 104 -5.73 -3.87 -18.49
C PHE A 104 -7.20 -3.76 -18.94
N GLY A 105 -7.72 -2.52 -19.05
CA GLY A 105 -9.00 -2.22 -19.69
C GLY A 105 -10.24 -2.49 -18.84
N PHE A 106 -10.10 -2.58 -17.51
CA PHE A 106 -11.24 -2.60 -16.60
C PHE A 106 -11.81 -1.20 -16.37
N GLU A 107 -13.15 -1.08 -16.43
CA GLU A 107 -13.88 0.01 -15.77
C GLU A 107 -13.87 -0.27 -14.26
N THR A 108 -13.61 0.74 -13.44
CA THR A 108 -13.36 0.56 -12.00
C THR A 108 -14.40 1.28 -11.15
N VAL A 109 -15.03 0.54 -10.23
CA VAL A 109 -16.14 0.99 -9.41
C VAL A 109 -15.83 0.72 -7.93
N PHE A 110 -15.99 1.74 -7.09
CA PHE A 110 -15.98 1.62 -5.64
C PHE A 110 -17.35 1.97 -5.06
N SER A 111 -17.83 1.16 -4.12
CA SER A 111 -19.02 1.48 -3.31
C SER A 111 -18.76 1.19 -1.84
N SER A 112 -19.21 2.09 -0.95
CA SER A 112 -19.11 1.84 0.49
C SER A 112 -20.09 2.66 1.31
N ASP A 113 -20.68 2.03 2.33
CA ASP A 113 -21.42 2.73 3.39
C ASP A 113 -20.45 3.42 4.37
N ASN A 114 -19.27 2.81 4.60
CA ASN A 114 -18.29 3.28 5.55
C ASN A 114 -17.67 4.62 5.11
N GLY A 115 -18.14 5.69 5.75
CA GLY A 115 -17.67 7.06 5.52
C GLY A 115 -16.20 7.32 5.82
N VAL A 116 -15.44 6.36 6.35
CA VAL A 116 -14.01 6.48 6.70
C VAL A 116 -13.10 6.22 5.49
N LEU A 117 -13.42 5.27 4.60
CA LEU A 117 -12.57 4.96 3.44
C LEU A 117 -12.40 6.16 2.48
N PHE A 118 -13.45 6.98 2.33
CA PHE A 118 -13.42 8.23 1.56
C PHE A 118 -12.53 9.32 2.18
N LYS A 119 -12.12 9.20 3.45
CA LYS A 119 -11.30 10.20 4.16
C LYS A 119 -9.79 10.00 3.97
N SER A 120 -9.33 8.82 3.52
CA SER A 120 -7.90 8.57 3.28
C SER A 120 -7.46 9.16 1.92
N PRO A 121 -6.60 10.21 1.90
CA PRO A 121 -6.16 10.77 0.63
C PRO A 121 -5.35 9.74 -0.16
N GLY A 122 -5.81 9.43 -1.36
CA GLY A 122 -5.12 8.52 -2.28
C GLY A 122 -5.66 7.08 -2.31
N LEU A 123 -6.38 6.60 -1.29
CA LEU A 123 -6.92 5.23 -1.29
C LEU A 123 -7.94 5.00 -2.42
N MET A 124 -8.65 6.06 -2.82
CA MET A 124 -9.62 6.08 -3.93
C MET A 124 -8.98 6.19 -5.33
N LYS A 125 -7.64 6.22 -5.45
CA LYS A 125 -6.96 6.35 -6.75
C LYS A 125 -7.24 5.15 -7.64
N GLY A 126 -7.58 5.41 -8.89
CA GLY A 126 -7.79 4.40 -9.92
C GLY A 126 -9.24 4.02 -10.16
N PHE A 127 -10.16 4.36 -9.24
CA PHE A 127 -11.61 4.19 -9.44
C PHE A 127 -12.18 5.30 -10.34
N ASP A 128 -12.98 4.93 -11.34
CA ASP A 128 -13.73 5.84 -12.21
C ASP A 128 -15.07 6.25 -11.60
N HIS A 129 -15.72 5.32 -10.91
CA HIS A 129 -17.02 5.53 -10.27
C HIS A 129 -16.93 5.27 -8.77
N ILE A 130 -17.43 6.20 -7.97
CA ILE A 130 -17.32 6.20 -6.52
C ILE A 130 -18.71 6.47 -5.94
N PHE A 131 -19.27 5.48 -5.25
CA PHE A 131 -20.58 5.53 -4.61
C PHE A 131 -20.44 5.55 -3.08
N LYS A 132 -21.23 6.40 -2.43
CA LYS A 132 -21.40 6.45 -0.97
C LYS A 132 -22.88 6.30 -0.65
N THR A 133 -23.37 5.07 -0.65
CA THR A 133 -24.80 4.77 -0.81
C THR A 133 -25.25 3.57 0.02
N ALA A 134 -26.11 3.81 1.02
CA ALA A 134 -26.82 2.74 1.75
C ALA A 134 -28.04 2.16 0.99
N ARG A 135 -28.06 2.34 -0.34
CA ARG A 135 -28.99 1.73 -1.28
C ARG A 135 -28.22 1.45 -2.56
N ASP A 136 -28.25 0.22 -3.03
CA ASP A 136 -27.34 -0.22 -4.09
C ASP A 136 -27.86 0.12 -5.52
N ASP A 137 -28.99 0.82 -5.63
CA ASP A 137 -29.71 1.04 -6.90
C ASP A 137 -28.95 1.86 -7.94
N ASP A 138 -28.25 2.93 -7.53
CA ASP A 138 -27.42 3.73 -8.43
C ASP A 138 -26.20 2.94 -8.95
N LEU A 139 -25.65 2.06 -8.09
CA LEU A 139 -24.59 1.12 -8.43
C LEU A 139 -25.09 0.08 -9.44
N PHE A 140 -26.20 -0.61 -9.16
CA PHE A 140 -26.76 -1.59 -10.10
C PHE A 140 -27.20 -0.95 -11.43
N SER A 141 -27.71 0.28 -11.39
CA SER A 141 -28.00 1.06 -12.60
C SER A 141 -26.74 1.38 -13.42
N LEU A 142 -25.57 1.53 -12.79
CA LEU A 142 -24.30 1.64 -13.50
C LEU A 142 -23.83 0.28 -14.04
N LEU A 143 -23.88 -0.77 -13.23
CA LEU A 143 -23.47 -2.13 -13.62
C LEU A 143 -24.27 -2.65 -14.83
N GLU A 144 -25.57 -2.32 -14.91
CA GLU A 144 -26.39 -2.62 -16.09
C GLU A 144 -25.87 -1.94 -17.37
N ARG A 145 -25.41 -0.69 -17.28
CA ARG A 145 -24.76 0.02 -18.40
C ARG A 145 -23.34 -0.48 -18.70
N MET A 146 -22.82 -1.41 -17.91
CA MET A 146 -21.46 -1.96 -17.99
C MET A 146 -21.41 -3.47 -18.27
N ARG A 147 -22.54 -4.15 -18.55
CA ARG A 147 -22.58 -5.60 -18.84
C ARG A 147 -21.56 -6.05 -19.91
N ASP A 148 -21.30 -5.23 -20.91
CA ASP A 148 -20.35 -5.51 -22.01
C ASP A 148 -18.88 -5.16 -21.70
N LYS A 149 -18.60 -4.52 -20.56
CA LYS A 149 -17.25 -4.09 -20.13
C LYS A 149 -16.57 -5.19 -19.31
N ARG A 150 -15.25 -5.05 -19.09
CA ARG A 150 -14.58 -5.66 -17.93
C ARG A 150 -14.83 -4.73 -16.74
N VAL A 151 -15.38 -5.23 -15.64
CA VAL A 151 -15.67 -4.42 -14.44
C VAL A 151 -14.86 -4.92 -13.26
N PHE A 152 -14.18 -4.00 -12.57
CA PHE A 152 -13.67 -4.21 -11.22
C PHE A 152 -14.57 -3.46 -10.25
N LEU A 153 -15.45 -4.18 -9.56
CA LEU A 153 -16.23 -3.65 -8.45
C LEU A 153 -15.49 -3.99 -7.14
N PHE A 154 -15.15 -2.98 -6.37
CA PHE A 154 -14.84 -3.13 -4.95
C PHE A 154 -16.01 -2.55 -4.13
N ILE A 155 -16.67 -3.39 -3.34
CA ILE A 155 -17.72 -2.97 -2.41
C ILE A 155 -17.32 -3.30 -0.97
N HIS A 156 -17.65 -2.40 -0.04
CA HIS A 156 -17.42 -2.58 1.39
C HIS A 156 -18.68 -2.22 2.19
N PHE A 157 -19.33 -3.27 2.71
CA PHE A 157 -20.54 -3.20 3.53
C PHE A 157 -20.20 -2.91 4.99
N MET A 158 -21.02 -2.12 5.66
CA MET A 158 -20.81 -1.77 7.08
C MET A 158 -21.92 -2.31 8.01
N ASP A 159 -22.89 -3.06 7.48
CA ASP A 159 -24.09 -3.55 8.19
C ASP A 159 -23.80 -4.45 9.41
N VAL A 160 -22.62 -5.08 9.46
CA VAL A 160 -22.19 -5.99 10.56
C VAL A 160 -21.41 -5.22 11.65
N HIS A 161 -20.93 -4.01 11.35
CA HIS A 161 -20.11 -3.22 12.27
C HIS A 161 -20.91 -2.72 13.49
N CYS A 162 -20.19 -2.28 14.54
CA CYS A 162 -20.84 -1.63 15.68
C CYS A 162 -21.63 -0.40 15.20
N PRO A 163 -22.90 -0.27 15.58
CA PRO A 163 -23.43 -0.70 16.87
C PRO A 163 -24.14 -2.08 16.95
N PHE A 164 -24.10 -2.95 15.94
CA PHE A 164 -24.79 -4.26 15.97
C PHE A 164 -26.32 -4.13 16.23
N LEU A 165 -26.98 -3.17 15.56
CA LEU A 165 -28.41 -2.86 15.74
C LEU A 165 -29.20 -3.15 14.45
N HIS A 166 -29.87 -4.30 14.42
CA HIS A 166 -30.22 -4.95 13.15
C HIS A 166 -31.58 -4.52 12.61
N SER A 167 -31.59 -3.57 11.69
CA SER A 167 -32.80 -3.09 11.00
C SER A 167 -32.91 -3.67 9.58
N ASP A 168 -34.11 -4.13 9.18
CA ASP A 168 -34.38 -4.61 7.81
C ASP A 168 -34.40 -3.48 6.76
N TYR A 169 -34.34 -2.22 7.19
CA TYR A 169 -34.49 -1.04 6.34
C TYR A 169 -33.53 0.09 6.75
N GLU A 170 -32.77 0.54 5.75
CA GLU A 170 -32.21 1.89 5.57
C GLU A 170 -31.55 2.58 6.76
N ILE A 171 -30.23 2.36 6.86
CA ILE A 171 -29.26 2.99 7.79
C ILE A 171 -29.41 4.53 7.94
N TYR A 172 -29.97 5.23 6.94
CA TYR A 172 -30.08 6.70 6.91
C TYR A 172 -31.51 7.29 6.86
N GLN A 173 -32.58 6.50 6.99
CA GLN A 173 -33.95 7.04 7.19
C GLN A 173 -34.50 6.84 8.61
N GLY A 174 -33.64 6.42 9.54
CA GLY A 174 -33.99 6.10 10.92
C GLY A 174 -34.15 4.60 11.08
N TYR A 175 -33.35 4.03 11.98
CA TYR A 175 -33.33 2.59 12.27
C TYR A 175 -34.74 2.07 12.59
N ASN A 176 -35.07 0.89 12.04
CA ASN A 176 -36.41 0.28 12.13
C ASN A 176 -36.89 0.08 13.59
N LYS A 177 -38.20 -0.12 13.76
CA LYS A 177 -38.88 -0.43 15.03
C LYS A 177 -38.11 -1.44 15.89
N ASP A 178 -37.57 -2.51 15.29
CA ASP A 178 -36.77 -3.54 15.95
C ASP A 178 -35.63 -2.97 16.81
N PHE A 179 -34.91 -1.95 16.35
CA PHE A 179 -33.86 -1.29 17.14
C PHE A 179 -34.44 -0.61 18.37
N TYR A 180 -35.54 0.14 18.20
CA TYR A 180 -36.19 0.86 19.30
C TYR A 180 -36.91 -0.07 20.27
N ASP A 181 -37.36 -1.23 19.81
CA ASP A 181 -37.97 -2.26 20.66
C ASP A 181 -36.88 -3.09 21.36
N THR A 182 -35.74 -3.42 20.73
CA THR A 182 -34.57 -4.01 21.41
C THR A 182 -33.99 -3.05 22.46
N LEU A 183 -33.85 -1.76 22.14
CA LEU A 183 -33.50 -0.76 23.15
C LEU A 183 -34.53 -0.70 24.27
N ARG A 184 -35.83 -0.66 23.95
CA ARG A 184 -36.89 -0.60 24.98
C ARG A 184 -36.87 -1.82 25.88
N ASP A 185 -36.65 -3.02 25.34
CA ASP A 185 -36.51 -4.25 26.11
C ASP A 185 -35.29 -4.22 27.05
N LEU A 186 -34.14 -3.74 26.56
CA LEU A 186 -32.92 -3.60 27.38
C LEU A 186 -33.09 -2.52 28.46
N TYR A 187 -33.70 -1.39 28.13
CA TYR A 187 -33.98 -0.30 29.07
C TYR A 187 -35.05 -0.69 30.11
N GLN A 188 -36.15 -1.33 29.71
CA GLN A 188 -37.20 -1.82 30.62
C GLN A 188 -36.66 -2.87 31.61
N LYS A 189 -35.72 -3.73 31.20
CA LYS A 189 -35.00 -4.65 32.10
C LYS A 189 -34.12 -3.94 33.14
N THR A 190 -33.89 -2.63 33.00
CA THR A 190 -32.98 -1.85 33.86
C THR A 190 -33.63 -0.65 34.57
N GLY A 191 -34.89 -0.31 34.26
CA GLY A 191 -35.67 0.70 35.00
C GLY A 191 -35.41 2.17 34.65
N GLU A 192 -34.74 2.45 33.52
CA GLU A 192 -34.52 3.83 33.03
C GLU A 192 -35.42 4.15 31.84
N ASP A 193 -35.89 5.40 31.76
CA ASP A 193 -36.78 5.89 30.70
C ASP A 193 -35.98 6.71 29.68
N LEU A 194 -35.87 6.24 28.43
CA LEU A 194 -35.07 6.85 27.37
C LEU A 194 -35.98 7.51 26.33
N ASP A 195 -35.79 8.83 26.08
CA ASP A 195 -36.54 9.55 25.05
C ASP A 195 -36.10 9.14 23.63
N ILE A 196 -36.76 8.07 23.17
CA ILE A 196 -36.62 7.47 21.83
C ILE A 196 -36.95 8.48 20.70
N GLU A 197 -37.82 9.47 20.91
CA GLU A 197 -38.19 10.43 19.87
C GLU A 197 -37.15 11.54 19.71
N THR A 198 -36.59 12.06 20.81
CA THR A 198 -35.41 12.95 20.73
C THR A 198 -34.21 12.22 20.13
N VAL A 199 -33.99 10.95 20.50
CA VAL A 199 -32.96 10.09 19.89
C VAL A 199 -33.11 9.96 18.37
N LYS A 200 -34.33 9.67 17.87
CA LYS A 200 -34.62 9.60 16.42
C LYS A 200 -34.27 10.91 15.72
N LYS A 201 -34.64 12.04 16.34
CA LYS A 201 -34.53 13.38 15.77
C LYS A 201 -33.09 13.92 15.74
N GLU A 202 -32.24 13.52 16.69
CA GLU A 202 -30.89 14.06 16.82
C GLU A 202 -29.77 13.20 16.18
N GLY A 203 -30.05 11.97 15.74
CA GLY A 203 -29.07 11.13 15.06
C GLY A 203 -27.92 10.64 15.96
N LYS A 204 -28.18 10.50 17.26
CA LYS A 204 -27.18 10.17 18.30
C LYS A 204 -27.04 8.66 18.54
N GLN A 205 -27.08 7.83 17.50
CA GLN A 205 -27.03 6.37 17.68
C GLN A 205 -25.71 5.89 18.30
N TYR A 206 -24.57 6.49 17.93
CA TYR A 206 -23.27 6.17 18.55
C TYR A 206 -23.20 6.57 20.03
N ASP A 207 -23.80 7.68 20.45
CA ASP A 207 -23.84 8.08 21.87
C ASP A 207 -24.62 7.06 22.72
N ILE A 208 -25.63 6.41 22.15
CA ILE A 208 -26.46 5.39 22.81
C ILE A 208 -25.74 4.04 22.82
N TRP A 209 -25.06 3.70 21.72
CA TRP A 209 -24.18 2.53 21.66
C TRP A 209 -23.08 2.61 22.71
N ASN A 210 -22.41 3.76 22.83
CA ASN A 210 -21.39 3.99 23.84
C ASN A 210 -21.97 3.82 25.26
N LYS A 211 -23.12 4.45 25.56
CA LYS A 211 -23.82 4.26 26.86
C LYS A 211 -24.23 2.82 27.14
N LEU A 212 -24.66 2.08 26.12
CA LEU A 212 -25.04 0.67 26.24
C LEU A 212 -23.80 -0.18 26.53
N CYS A 213 -22.70 0.05 25.81
CA CYS A 213 -21.42 -0.58 26.06
C CYS A 213 -20.86 -0.24 27.45
N GLU A 214 -20.81 1.03 27.84
CA GLU A 214 -20.44 1.48 29.20
C GLU A 214 -21.24 0.75 30.28
N LYS A 215 -22.58 0.68 30.12
CA LYS A 215 -23.52 0.06 31.07
C LYS A 215 -23.33 -1.47 31.19
N TYR A 216 -22.92 -2.13 30.11
CA TYR A 216 -22.56 -3.56 30.13
C TYR A 216 -21.05 -3.80 30.30
N SER A 217 -20.25 -2.78 30.63
CA SER A 217 -18.78 -2.85 30.68
C SER A 217 -18.14 -3.47 29.43
N PHE A 218 -18.80 -3.30 28.28
CA PHE A 218 -18.48 -3.90 26.98
C PHE A 218 -18.37 -5.45 27.01
N ASP A 219 -19.12 -6.11 27.89
CA ASP A 219 -19.08 -7.56 28.09
C ASP A 219 -19.37 -8.37 26.81
N ILE A 220 -18.49 -9.33 26.52
CA ILE A 220 -18.60 -10.24 25.38
C ILE A 220 -19.80 -11.20 25.50
N GLN A 221 -20.22 -11.61 26.70
CA GLN A 221 -21.40 -12.48 26.86
C GLN A 221 -22.69 -11.76 26.43
N THR A 222 -22.74 -10.44 26.60
CA THR A 222 -23.86 -9.58 26.22
C THR A 222 -23.80 -9.12 24.76
N LEU A 223 -22.62 -8.75 24.27
CA LEU A 223 -22.48 -8.12 22.94
C LEU A 223 -22.27 -9.11 21.79
N LEU A 224 -21.63 -10.28 22.00
CA LEU A 224 -21.44 -11.28 20.95
C LEU A 224 -22.76 -11.92 20.44
N PRO A 225 -23.77 -12.22 21.29
CA PRO A 225 -25.08 -12.69 20.80
C PRO A 225 -25.75 -11.68 19.85
N LEU A 226 -25.66 -10.38 20.17
CA LEU A 226 -26.18 -9.32 19.31
C LEU A 226 -25.42 -9.31 17.98
N TYR A 227 -24.09 -9.26 18.01
CA TYR A 227 -23.24 -9.31 16.82
C TYR A 227 -23.59 -10.48 15.88
N VAL A 228 -23.71 -11.71 16.41
CA VAL A 228 -23.98 -12.92 15.60
C VAL A 228 -25.36 -12.86 14.94
N GLN A 229 -26.38 -12.33 15.63
CA GLN A 229 -27.71 -12.10 15.04
C GLN A 229 -27.65 -11.08 13.88
N GLY A 230 -26.71 -10.14 13.92
CA GLY A 230 -26.46 -9.15 12.87
C GLY A 230 -25.89 -9.75 11.61
N VAL A 231 -24.84 -10.58 11.73
CA VAL A 231 -24.29 -11.35 10.60
C VAL A 231 -25.41 -12.13 9.90
N SER A 232 -26.25 -12.82 10.68
CA SER A 232 -27.38 -13.59 10.18
C SER A 232 -28.46 -12.74 9.50
N LYS A 233 -28.78 -11.54 10.02
CA LYS A 233 -29.78 -10.65 9.41
C LYS A 233 -29.25 -10.00 8.13
N PHE A 234 -27.96 -9.62 8.11
CA PHE A 234 -27.29 -9.09 6.93
C PHE A 234 -27.22 -10.13 5.80
N ASP A 235 -26.78 -11.36 6.09
CA ASP A 235 -26.67 -12.44 5.10
C ASP A 235 -28.02 -12.72 4.42
N LYS A 236 -29.06 -12.94 5.23
CA LYS A 236 -30.42 -13.24 4.74
C LYS A 236 -31.13 -12.04 4.10
N GLY A 237 -30.72 -10.82 4.44
CA GLY A 237 -31.32 -9.56 3.99
C GLY A 237 -30.56 -8.91 2.83
N ARG A 238 -29.80 -7.85 3.14
CA ARG A 238 -29.11 -7.02 2.13
C ARG A 238 -28.14 -7.84 1.27
N PHE A 239 -27.39 -8.75 1.87
CA PHE A 239 -26.38 -9.51 1.13
C PHE A 239 -27.00 -10.50 0.13
N SER A 240 -28.01 -11.26 0.56
CA SER A 240 -28.84 -12.10 -0.34
C SER A 240 -29.37 -11.31 -1.55
N ASN A 241 -29.99 -10.15 -1.30
CA ASN A 241 -30.50 -9.26 -2.35
C ASN A 241 -29.39 -8.77 -3.30
N PHE A 242 -28.25 -8.33 -2.75
CA PHE A 242 -27.09 -7.89 -3.53
C PHE A 242 -26.54 -9.01 -4.44
N ILE A 243 -26.41 -10.23 -3.93
CA ILE A 243 -25.96 -11.40 -4.70
C ILE A 243 -26.96 -11.77 -5.79
N GLN A 244 -28.27 -11.80 -5.48
CA GLN A 244 -29.31 -12.06 -6.48
C GLN A 244 -29.26 -11.05 -7.63
N ARG A 245 -29.12 -9.76 -7.33
CA ARG A 245 -29.02 -8.71 -8.36
C ARG A 245 -27.74 -8.83 -9.21
N LEU A 246 -26.64 -9.37 -8.68
CA LEU A 246 -25.46 -9.71 -9.48
C LEU A 246 -25.68 -10.94 -10.37
N GLU A 247 -26.50 -11.90 -9.96
CA GLU A 247 -26.92 -13.05 -10.77
C GLU A 247 -27.86 -12.60 -11.90
N ASP A 248 -28.85 -11.75 -11.60
CA ASP A 248 -29.80 -11.17 -12.56
C ASP A 248 -29.13 -10.30 -13.63
N LEU A 249 -28.03 -9.61 -13.27
CA LEU A 249 -27.19 -8.89 -14.23
C LEU A 249 -26.26 -9.80 -15.04
N GLY A 250 -26.06 -11.05 -14.62
CA GLY A 250 -25.21 -12.06 -15.27
C GLY A 250 -23.75 -12.09 -14.80
N PHE A 251 -23.36 -11.30 -13.78
CA PHE A 251 -21.97 -11.23 -13.33
C PHE A 251 -21.47 -12.54 -12.73
N MET A 252 -22.33 -13.29 -12.02
CA MET A 252 -21.96 -14.57 -11.39
C MET A 252 -21.35 -15.60 -12.38
N GLY A 253 -21.70 -15.51 -13.68
CA GLY A 253 -21.23 -16.44 -14.71
C GLY A 253 -19.82 -16.18 -15.25
N ASP A 254 -19.27 -14.98 -15.05
CA ASP A 254 -17.99 -14.54 -15.64
C ASP A 254 -17.30 -13.45 -14.78
N ALA A 255 -17.32 -13.67 -13.45
CA ALA A 255 -16.64 -12.83 -12.48
C ALA A 255 -15.86 -13.67 -11.47
N LEU A 256 -14.64 -13.22 -11.15
CA LEU A 256 -13.97 -13.63 -9.92
C LEU A 256 -14.62 -12.85 -8.77
N ILE A 257 -15.31 -13.57 -7.89
CA ILE A 257 -15.92 -13.00 -6.69
C ILE A 257 -15.04 -13.36 -5.50
N VAL A 258 -14.55 -12.35 -4.79
CA VAL A 258 -13.70 -12.50 -3.61
C VAL A 258 -14.43 -11.89 -2.42
N ILE A 259 -14.95 -12.72 -1.53
CA ILE A 259 -15.62 -12.28 -0.29
C ILE A 259 -14.63 -12.43 0.86
N LEU A 260 -14.43 -11.37 1.63
CA LEU A 260 -13.54 -11.34 2.79
C LEU A 260 -14.07 -10.42 3.89
N SER A 261 -13.40 -10.47 5.03
CA SER A 261 -13.41 -9.36 5.99
C SER A 261 -12.05 -8.67 6.03
N ASP A 262 -12.04 -7.37 6.31
CA ASP A 262 -10.83 -6.56 6.46
C ASP A 262 -10.27 -6.60 7.90
N HIS A 263 -11.11 -6.88 8.89
CA HIS A 263 -10.75 -7.42 10.21
C HIS A 263 -11.95 -8.16 10.82
N GLY A 264 -11.76 -8.83 11.96
CA GLY A 264 -12.85 -9.39 12.75
C GLY A 264 -13.34 -8.43 13.83
N GLU A 265 -14.02 -9.00 14.83
CA GLU A 265 -14.53 -8.34 16.02
C GLU A 265 -14.35 -9.30 17.22
N GLY A 266 -13.75 -8.86 18.32
CA GLY A 266 -13.18 -9.82 19.27
C GLY A 266 -12.93 -9.29 20.67
N LYS A 267 -12.06 -9.98 21.41
CA LYS A 267 -11.56 -9.48 22.70
C LYS A 267 -10.53 -8.36 22.43
N SER A 268 -10.69 -7.23 23.09
CA SER A 268 -9.65 -6.20 23.24
C SER A 268 -9.42 -5.93 24.74
N GLN A 269 -8.20 -5.52 25.11
CA GLN A 269 -7.84 -5.30 26.51
C GLN A 269 -7.77 -3.81 26.82
N GLY A 270 -8.74 -3.31 27.59
CA GLY A 270 -8.59 -2.05 28.30
C GLY A 270 -7.59 -2.20 29.46
N THR A 271 -7.15 -1.08 30.05
CA THR A 271 -6.21 -1.12 31.19
C THR A 271 -6.81 -1.69 32.48
N SER A 272 -8.13 -1.93 32.52
CA SER A 272 -8.88 -2.40 33.69
C SER A 272 -9.90 -3.52 33.39
N SER A 273 -10.20 -3.82 32.13
CA SER A 273 -11.21 -4.81 31.71
C SER A 273 -10.98 -5.31 30.28
N THR A 274 -11.43 -6.53 29.99
CA THR A 274 -11.51 -7.06 28.62
C THR A 274 -12.84 -6.64 28.01
N TYR A 275 -12.83 -5.99 26.86
CA TYR A 275 -14.01 -5.51 26.15
C TYR A 275 -14.20 -6.20 24.80
N PHE A 276 -15.45 -6.28 24.32
CA PHE A 276 -15.74 -6.69 22.96
C PHE A 276 -15.48 -5.52 21.99
N GLY A 277 -14.46 -5.65 21.14
CA GLY A 277 -13.98 -4.61 20.23
C GLY A 277 -12.69 -4.99 19.47
N HIS A 278 -12.46 -4.36 18.33
CA HIS A 278 -11.32 -4.58 17.43
C HIS A 278 -10.19 -3.53 17.60
N ALA A 279 -10.41 -2.50 18.42
CA ALA A 279 -9.46 -1.42 18.59
C ALA A 279 -8.19 -1.86 19.35
N GLY A 280 -7.03 -1.60 18.77
CA GLY A 280 -5.73 -1.62 19.44
C GLY A 280 -5.03 -2.97 19.65
N PHE A 281 -5.69 -4.12 19.48
CA PHE A 281 -5.14 -5.45 19.80
C PHE A 281 -5.21 -6.44 18.64
N LEU A 282 -4.10 -7.10 18.34
CA LEU A 282 -3.96 -8.02 17.21
C LEU A 282 -4.48 -9.44 17.52
N HIS A 283 -5.58 -9.58 18.27
CA HIS A 283 -6.12 -10.88 18.69
C HIS A 283 -6.69 -11.69 17.53
N ASP A 284 -6.74 -13.03 17.63
CA ASP A 284 -7.16 -13.88 16.50
C ASP A 284 -8.62 -13.69 16.09
N SER A 285 -9.52 -13.42 17.03
CA SER A 285 -10.90 -13.00 16.73
C SER A 285 -10.99 -11.65 15.99
N VAL A 286 -9.88 -10.93 15.84
CA VAL A 286 -9.77 -9.64 15.13
C VAL A 286 -8.88 -9.70 13.88
N ILE A 287 -7.79 -10.49 13.85
CA ILE A 287 -6.91 -10.57 12.68
C ILE A 287 -7.19 -11.78 11.77
N ARG A 288 -7.82 -12.85 12.26
CA ARG A 288 -8.24 -13.98 11.42
C ARG A 288 -9.62 -13.66 10.84
N VAL A 289 -9.75 -13.80 9.53
CA VAL A 289 -10.90 -13.32 8.76
C VAL A 289 -11.43 -14.42 7.85
N PRO A 290 -12.72 -14.38 7.43
CA PRO A 290 -13.19 -15.20 6.33
C PRO A 290 -12.52 -14.78 5.01
N LEU A 291 -12.37 -15.74 4.10
CA LEU A 291 -11.96 -15.51 2.72
C LEU A 291 -12.50 -16.62 1.81
N ILE A 292 -13.38 -16.25 0.89
CA ILE A 292 -14.01 -17.12 -0.11
C ILE A 292 -13.68 -16.57 -1.50
N LEU A 293 -13.13 -17.42 -2.38
CA LEU A 293 -12.92 -17.12 -3.80
C LEU A 293 -13.86 -17.99 -4.64
N TYR A 294 -14.84 -17.36 -5.29
CA TYR A 294 -15.75 -18.01 -6.22
C TYR A 294 -15.48 -17.57 -7.67
N HIS A 295 -15.48 -18.53 -8.58
CA HIS A 295 -15.55 -18.32 -10.03
C HIS A 295 -16.00 -19.66 -10.66
N PRO A 296 -16.87 -19.70 -11.69
CA PRO A 296 -17.38 -20.96 -12.25
C PRO A 296 -16.30 -21.95 -12.76
N GLY A 297 -15.10 -21.45 -13.10
CA GLY A 297 -13.94 -22.26 -13.49
C GLY A 297 -13.04 -22.75 -12.34
N ILE A 298 -13.39 -22.47 -11.07
CA ILE A 298 -12.70 -22.95 -9.87
C ILE A 298 -13.45 -24.18 -9.32
N LYS A 299 -12.71 -25.13 -8.73
CA LYS A 299 -13.29 -26.29 -8.04
C LYS A 299 -13.42 -26.00 -6.55
N PHE A 300 -14.54 -26.40 -5.94
CA PHE A 300 -14.75 -26.31 -4.50
C PHE A 300 -13.58 -26.92 -3.71
N ARG A 301 -13.12 -26.21 -2.68
CA ARG A 301 -12.06 -26.65 -1.75
C ARG A 301 -12.11 -25.85 -0.46
N ILE A 302 -11.81 -26.50 0.66
CA ILE A 302 -11.44 -25.83 1.91
C ILE A 302 -9.92 -25.94 2.06
N ILE A 303 -9.27 -24.82 2.32
CA ILE A 303 -7.82 -24.70 2.48
C ILE A 303 -7.51 -24.30 3.92
N ASN A 304 -6.70 -25.11 4.60
CA ASN A 304 -6.25 -24.90 5.97
C ASN A 304 -4.89 -24.19 6.08
N TYR A 305 -4.23 -23.93 4.95
CA TYR A 305 -3.00 -23.15 4.90
C TYR A 305 -3.26 -21.67 5.23
N GLN A 306 -2.30 -21.09 5.97
CA GLN A 306 -2.28 -19.66 6.29
C GLN A 306 -2.02 -18.81 5.04
N VAL A 307 -2.73 -17.69 4.88
CA VAL A 307 -2.47 -16.68 3.83
C VAL A 307 -2.70 -15.27 4.38
N SER A 308 -1.87 -14.30 3.98
CA SER A 308 -2.14 -12.89 4.31
C SER A 308 -2.99 -12.19 3.24
N LEU A 309 -3.82 -11.22 3.64
CA LEU A 309 -4.66 -10.45 2.70
C LEU A 309 -3.87 -9.66 1.63
N VAL A 310 -2.58 -9.36 1.85
CA VAL A 310 -1.72 -8.78 0.79
C VAL A 310 -1.57 -9.70 -0.43
N SER A 311 -1.71 -11.01 -0.24
CA SER A 311 -1.66 -12.01 -1.31
C SER A 311 -2.88 -11.97 -2.25
N LEU A 312 -3.91 -11.14 -1.95
CA LEU A 312 -5.05 -10.94 -2.84
C LEU A 312 -4.69 -10.15 -4.10
N PHE A 313 -3.91 -9.07 -4.01
CA PHE A 313 -3.50 -8.28 -5.19
C PHE A 313 -2.86 -9.15 -6.29
N PRO A 314 -1.75 -9.88 -6.06
CA PRO A 314 -1.11 -10.67 -7.11
C PRO A 314 -2.03 -11.78 -7.62
N THR A 315 -2.86 -12.36 -6.75
CA THR A 315 -3.74 -13.48 -7.08
C THR A 315 -4.93 -13.04 -7.94
N ILE A 316 -5.52 -11.87 -7.67
CA ILE A 316 -6.57 -11.27 -8.52
C ILE A 316 -6.04 -10.97 -9.92
N MET A 317 -4.82 -10.42 -10.03
CA MET A 317 -4.21 -10.22 -11.35
C MET A 317 -3.99 -11.55 -12.08
N GLU A 318 -3.42 -12.57 -11.44
CA GLU A 318 -3.10 -13.86 -12.07
C GLU A 318 -4.34 -14.71 -12.48
N LEU A 319 -5.51 -14.39 -11.91
CA LEU A 319 -6.83 -14.94 -12.26
C LEU A 319 -7.56 -14.19 -13.38
N THR A 320 -7.09 -13.01 -13.76
CA THR A 320 -7.78 -12.09 -14.68
C THR A 320 -6.93 -11.70 -15.89
N ASP A 321 -5.62 -11.54 -15.71
CA ASP A 321 -4.68 -11.09 -16.73
C ASP A 321 -3.26 -11.58 -16.40
N ARG A 322 -2.81 -12.65 -17.08
CA ARG A 322 -1.46 -13.24 -16.93
C ARG A 322 -0.37 -12.57 -17.79
N ASN A 323 -0.70 -11.42 -18.38
CA ASN A 323 0.29 -10.57 -19.04
C ASN A 323 1.14 -9.83 -17.97
N ASP A 324 2.10 -9.00 -18.41
CA ASP A 324 3.09 -8.35 -17.55
C ASP A 324 2.54 -7.28 -16.57
N TRP A 325 1.59 -7.61 -15.70
CA TRP A 325 1.06 -6.69 -14.68
C TRP A 325 2.12 -6.33 -13.64
N GLN A 326 3.12 -7.20 -13.41
CA GLN A 326 4.32 -6.88 -12.62
C GLN A 326 5.17 -5.79 -13.31
N ASN A 327 4.97 -5.56 -14.62
CA ASN A 327 5.55 -4.40 -15.31
C ASN A 327 4.83 -3.07 -15.05
N CYS A 328 3.73 -3.08 -14.29
CA CYS A 328 3.07 -1.87 -13.82
C CYS A 328 3.64 -1.29 -12.52
N LEU A 329 4.43 -2.05 -11.73
CA LEU A 329 4.79 -1.67 -10.36
C LEU A 329 6.25 -1.19 -10.21
N PRO A 330 6.51 -0.05 -9.53
CA PRO A 330 7.84 0.48 -9.19
C PRO A 330 8.35 -0.04 -7.83
N TYR A 331 7.96 -1.27 -7.48
CA TYR A 331 8.37 -2.05 -6.30
C TYR A 331 7.89 -3.50 -6.44
N SER A 332 8.48 -4.42 -5.68
CA SER A 332 7.91 -5.75 -5.44
C SER A 332 6.74 -5.67 -4.45
N LEU A 333 5.74 -6.53 -4.61
CA LEU A 333 4.70 -6.73 -3.60
C LEU A 333 5.23 -7.54 -2.41
N ASP A 334 4.64 -7.32 -1.23
CA ASP A 334 4.87 -8.15 -0.04
C ASP A 334 4.02 -9.44 -0.11
N GLY A 335 2.84 -9.36 -0.72
CA GLY A 335 1.95 -10.51 -0.95
C GLY A 335 2.43 -11.45 -2.04
N LYS A 336 2.13 -12.75 -1.88
CA LYS A 336 2.51 -13.82 -2.83
C LYS A 336 1.30 -14.23 -3.67
N ASN A 337 1.53 -14.72 -4.89
CA ASN A 337 0.48 -15.35 -5.69
C ASN A 337 0.12 -16.72 -5.07
N ILE A 338 -1.10 -16.90 -4.59
CA ILE A 338 -1.59 -18.15 -3.97
C ILE A 338 -2.36 -19.06 -4.94
N MET A 339 -2.25 -18.84 -6.26
CA MET A 339 -2.88 -19.67 -7.29
C MET A 339 -2.59 -21.18 -7.17
N LEU A 340 -1.35 -21.58 -6.89
CA LEU A 340 -1.03 -22.99 -6.70
C LEU A 340 -1.77 -23.58 -5.50
N THR A 341 -1.91 -22.82 -4.42
CA THR A 341 -2.67 -23.17 -3.21
C THR A 341 -4.16 -23.31 -3.53
N ILE A 342 -4.74 -22.35 -4.26
CA ILE A 342 -6.13 -22.37 -4.78
C ILE A 342 -6.39 -23.61 -5.65
N GLU A 343 -5.40 -24.05 -6.42
CA GLU A 343 -5.48 -25.25 -7.27
C GLU A 343 -5.27 -26.58 -6.51
N GLY A 344 -4.76 -26.53 -5.28
CA GLY A 344 -4.44 -27.69 -4.44
C GLY A 344 -3.01 -28.23 -4.62
N ASN A 345 -2.14 -27.47 -5.27
CA ASN A 345 -0.77 -27.82 -5.65
C ASN A 345 0.32 -27.02 -4.90
N GLY A 346 -0.06 -26.19 -3.92
CA GLY A 346 0.83 -25.28 -3.20
C GLY A 346 0.48 -25.15 -1.72
N THR A 347 1.37 -24.50 -0.96
CA THR A 347 1.28 -24.28 0.49
C THR A 347 0.81 -22.87 0.85
N GLY A 348 0.73 -22.56 2.13
CA GLY A 348 0.51 -21.20 2.64
C GLY A 348 1.77 -20.35 2.78
N ASP A 349 1.55 -19.18 3.39
CA ASP A 349 2.57 -18.31 3.96
C ASP A 349 3.07 -18.88 5.30
N SER A 350 4.36 -19.24 5.39
CA SER A 350 5.01 -19.73 6.61
C SER A 350 4.95 -18.74 7.77
N GLU A 351 5.13 -17.46 7.46
CA GLU A 351 4.94 -16.32 8.34
C GLU A 351 4.03 -15.27 7.67
N VAL A 352 3.15 -14.65 8.45
CA VAL A 352 2.37 -13.46 8.04
C VAL A 352 2.49 -12.36 9.08
N TYR A 353 2.39 -11.11 8.63
CA TYR A 353 2.57 -9.92 9.45
C TYR A 353 1.27 -9.12 9.62
N SER A 354 1.07 -8.59 10.83
CA SER A 354 0.00 -7.64 11.13
C SER A 354 0.50 -6.53 12.05
N GLU A 355 0.03 -5.29 11.90
CA GLU A 355 0.29 -4.21 12.85
C GLU A 355 -0.91 -3.29 13.09
N VAL A 356 -0.95 -2.68 14.28
CA VAL A 356 -1.97 -1.72 14.70
C VAL A 356 -1.30 -0.54 15.41
N TRP A 357 -1.73 0.69 15.09
CA TRP A 357 -1.17 1.92 15.66
C TRP A 357 -2.29 2.76 16.27
N LEU A 358 -2.24 2.97 17.59
CA LEU A 358 -3.21 3.74 18.33
C LEU A 358 -2.90 5.23 18.18
N SER A 359 -3.90 6.03 17.77
CA SER A 359 -3.70 7.48 17.64
C SER A 359 -3.67 8.17 19.01
N PRO A 360 -2.94 9.28 19.17
CA PRO A 360 -2.99 10.10 20.39
C PRO A 360 -4.35 10.72 20.69
N GLU A 361 -5.33 10.62 19.78
CA GLU A 361 -6.69 11.14 19.95
C GLU A 361 -7.62 10.08 20.59
N ILE A 362 -7.48 8.80 20.21
CA ILE A 362 -8.18 7.67 20.86
C ILE A 362 -7.88 7.61 22.37
N ARG A 363 -6.72 8.14 22.79
CA ARG A 363 -6.31 8.36 24.19
C ARG A 363 -7.37 9.05 25.05
N THR A 364 -8.21 9.93 24.49
CA THR A 364 -9.21 10.68 25.27
C THR A 364 -10.59 10.04 25.31
N THR A 365 -10.84 8.98 24.53
CA THR A 365 -12.19 8.40 24.36
C THR A 365 -12.43 7.15 25.20
N PHE A 366 -11.38 6.54 25.75
CA PHE A 366 -11.46 5.23 26.43
C PHE A 366 -10.83 5.19 27.85
N THR A 367 -10.35 6.30 28.40
CA THR A 367 -9.73 6.32 29.74
C THR A 367 -9.99 7.61 30.53
N ASP A 368 -10.91 7.55 31.50
CA ASP A 368 -10.98 8.47 32.65
C ASP A 368 -10.04 8.04 33.80
N ASP A 369 -8.94 7.32 33.49
CA ASP A 369 -7.97 6.79 34.47
C ASP A 369 -6.64 7.59 34.47
N PRO A 370 -6.35 8.36 35.53
CA PRO A 370 -5.08 9.08 35.71
C PRO A 370 -3.83 8.18 35.86
N LEU A 371 -3.96 6.86 36.03
CA LEU A 371 -2.84 5.92 36.15
C LEU A 371 -2.32 5.42 34.78
N SER A 372 -2.97 5.80 33.69
CA SER A 372 -2.72 5.31 32.32
C SER A 372 -1.31 5.58 31.77
N GLU A 373 -0.58 6.59 32.27
CA GLU A 373 0.72 7.03 31.72
C GLU A 373 1.82 5.96 31.66
N LYS A 374 1.74 4.90 32.48
CA LYS A 374 2.83 3.93 32.62
C LYS A 374 2.67 2.63 31.82
N ASN A 375 1.47 2.31 31.34
CA ASN A 375 1.18 0.96 30.78
C ASN A 375 0.59 0.95 29.37
N TRP A 376 0.22 2.09 28.78
CA TRP A 376 -0.28 2.13 27.40
C TRP A 376 0.80 1.83 26.35
N PHE A 377 0.37 1.21 25.25
CA PHE A 377 1.17 0.96 24.06
C PHE A 377 0.67 1.84 22.90
N ILE A 378 1.59 2.37 22.09
CA ILE A 378 1.28 3.19 20.91
C ILE A 378 1.15 2.36 19.62
N TRP A 379 1.74 1.17 19.60
CA TRP A 379 1.58 0.20 18.52
C TRP A 379 1.78 -1.23 19.01
N GLN A 380 1.14 -2.17 18.32
CA GLN A 380 1.45 -3.60 18.39
C GLN A 380 1.85 -4.12 17.01
N ARG A 381 2.69 -5.16 17.00
CA ARG A 381 3.09 -5.89 15.79
C ARG A 381 3.04 -7.38 16.04
N CYS A 382 2.55 -8.12 15.06
CA CYS A 382 2.39 -9.56 15.06
C CYS A 382 3.23 -10.20 13.96
N ILE A 383 3.91 -11.29 14.30
CA ILE A 383 4.28 -12.34 13.34
C ILE A 383 3.52 -13.60 13.72
N ARG A 384 2.79 -14.18 12.76
CA ARG A 384 1.96 -15.38 12.94
C ARG A 384 2.41 -16.49 12.00
N THR A 385 2.37 -17.71 12.51
CA THR A 385 2.87 -18.95 11.90
C THR A 385 1.85 -20.08 12.15
N GLU A 386 2.02 -21.25 11.54
CA GLU A 386 1.05 -22.35 11.64
C GLU A 386 0.80 -22.89 13.08
N ASP A 387 1.76 -22.75 14.00
CA ASP A 387 1.64 -23.18 15.40
C ASP A 387 1.68 -22.03 16.42
N ARG A 388 2.11 -20.81 16.04
CA ARG A 388 2.39 -19.73 17.00
C ARG A 388 2.11 -18.32 16.52
N LYS A 389 1.99 -17.43 17.51
CA LYS A 389 1.85 -15.99 17.36
C LYS A 389 2.83 -15.24 18.26
N TYR A 390 3.54 -14.27 17.71
CA TYR A 390 4.53 -13.44 18.38
C TYR A 390 4.06 -11.99 18.37
N LEU A 391 3.65 -11.47 19.52
CA LEU A 391 3.25 -10.07 19.69
C LEU A 391 4.37 -9.24 20.31
N VAL A 392 4.61 -8.07 19.72
CA VAL A 392 5.61 -7.06 20.15
C VAL A 392 4.90 -5.74 20.37
N TYR A 393 5.11 -5.12 21.54
CA TYR A 393 4.42 -3.89 21.95
C TYR A 393 5.40 -2.73 22.14
N GLY A 394 5.09 -1.56 21.55
CA GLY A 394 5.89 -0.34 21.66
C GLY A 394 5.25 0.72 22.56
N LYS A 395 6.07 1.45 23.33
CA LYS A 395 5.64 2.48 24.28
C LYS A 395 5.92 3.92 23.78
N PRO A 396 5.24 4.95 24.32
CA PRO A 396 5.52 6.35 24.00
C PRO A 396 7.00 6.75 24.10
N GLU A 397 7.72 6.23 25.10
CA GLU A 397 9.16 6.51 25.29
C GLU A 397 10.02 6.09 24.09
N ASP A 398 9.61 5.05 23.34
CA ASP A 398 10.36 4.52 22.20
C ASP A 398 10.40 5.50 21.00
N PHE A 399 9.60 6.56 21.03
CA PHE A 399 9.61 7.63 20.03
C PHE A 399 10.63 8.75 20.32
N LEU A 400 11.07 8.92 21.58
CA LEU A 400 11.82 10.10 22.02
C LEU A 400 13.33 10.06 21.69
N ASP A 401 13.84 8.88 21.38
CA ASP A 401 15.25 8.61 21.06
C ASP A 401 15.56 8.78 19.55
N GLY A 402 14.55 8.64 18.68
CA GLY A 402 14.66 8.87 17.24
C GLY A 402 15.39 7.79 16.43
N SER A 403 15.99 6.76 17.05
CA SER A 403 16.73 5.72 16.31
C SER A 403 15.90 4.51 15.84
N PHE A 404 14.67 4.34 16.32
CA PHE A 404 13.91 3.10 16.09
C PHE A 404 13.12 3.04 14.78
N LEU A 405 13.44 2.03 13.96
CA LEU A 405 12.57 1.40 12.97
C LEU A 405 12.07 2.29 11.81
N ASN A 406 12.99 2.89 11.03
CA ASN A 406 12.66 3.36 9.69
C ASN A 406 12.53 2.17 8.70
N LEU A 407 11.35 1.56 8.66
CA LEU A 407 11.01 0.41 7.82
C LEU A 407 10.96 0.67 6.30
N GLU A 408 11.37 1.84 5.80
CA GLU A 408 11.27 2.19 4.38
C GLU A 408 12.10 1.33 3.41
N LYS A 409 13.11 0.60 3.90
CA LYS A 409 14.07 -0.13 3.02
C LYS A 409 14.57 -1.48 3.57
N GLU A 410 14.14 -1.92 4.75
CA GLU A 410 14.68 -3.14 5.35
C GLU A 410 13.66 -3.80 6.29
N ASP A 411 13.57 -5.14 6.20
CA ASP A 411 12.65 -6.02 6.92
C ASP A 411 12.60 -5.75 8.45
N PHE A 412 11.37 -5.78 8.98
CA PHE A 412 11.03 -5.55 10.38
C PHE A 412 11.82 -6.43 11.34
N LEU A 413 11.98 -7.73 11.08
CA LEU A 413 12.71 -8.62 11.98
C LEU A 413 14.19 -8.26 12.06
N LYS A 414 14.78 -7.80 10.96
CA LYS A 414 16.17 -7.31 10.92
C LYS A 414 16.35 -6.03 11.72
N GLN A 415 15.47 -5.05 11.52
CA GLN A 415 15.57 -3.77 12.24
C GLN A 415 15.20 -3.89 13.72
N LEU A 416 14.25 -4.75 14.09
CA LEU A 416 13.92 -5.03 15.49
C LEU A 416 15.13 -5.62 16.21
N PHE A 417 15.77 -6.65 15.64
CA PHE A 417 16.93 -7.29 16.26
C PHE A 417 18.19 -6.37 16.23
N ARG A 418 18.40 -5.56 15.18
CA ARG A 418 19.44 -4.52 15.17
C ARG A 418 19.23 -3.45 16.22
N GLY A 419 18.01 -2.94 16.40
CA GLY A 419 17.69 -1.97 17.44
C GLY A 419 17.97 -2.52 18.83
N LEU A 420 17.64 -3.80 19.07
CA LEU A 420 17.97 -4.51 20.31
C LEU A 420 19.50 -4.69 20.49
N LEU A 421 20.24 -5.15 19.48
CA LEU A 421 21.71 -5.27 19.55
C LEU A 421 22.39 -3.92 19.82
N TYR A 422 22.00 -2.87 19.11
CA TYR A 422 22.54 -1.51 19.27
C TYR A 422 22.21 -0.94 20.66
N GLN A 423 20.99 -1.17 21.16
CA GLN A 423 20.63 -0.86 22.54
C GLN A 423 21.53 -1.61 23.53
N PHE A 424 21.77 -2.92 23.32
CA PHE A 424 22.59 -3.72 24.22
C PHE A 424 24.07 -3.30 24.20
N GLU A 425 24.59 -2.89 23.04
CA GLU A 425 25.93 -2.30 22.91
C GLU A 425 26.03 -0.99 23.68
N ARG A 426 25.08 -0.07 23.48
CA ARG A 426 25.00 1.24 24.16
C ARG A 426 24.88 1.09 25.68
N GLU A 427 24.07 0.13 26.14
CA GLU A 427 23.86 -0.22 27.55
C GLU A 427 25.01 -1.07 28.14
N LYS A 428 26.00 -1.48 27.33
CA LYS A 428 27.06 -2.45 27.69
C LYS A 428 26.54 -3.76 28.28
N ASN A 429 25.31 -4.13 27.90
CA ASN A 429 24.58 -5.29 28.40
C ASN A 429 25.37 -6.59 28.11
N PRO A 430 25.65 -7.43 29.13
CA PRO A 430 26.41 -8.69 28.96
C PRO A 430 25.83 -9.62 27.88
N LEU A 431 24.53 -9.55 27.61
CA LEU A 431 23.88 -10.33 26.56
C LEU A 431 24.43 -10.01 25.16
N TYR A 432 24.81 -8.76 24.87
CA TYR A 432 25.41 -8.38 23.58
C TYR A 432 26.64 -9.23 23.28
N LYS A 433 27.59 -9.25 24.22
CA LYS A 433 28.82 -10.04 24.12
C LYS A 433 28.54 -11.54 24.12
N LYS A 434 27.54 -12.02 24.88
CA LYS A 434 27.16 -13.43 24.86
C LYS A 434 26.67 -13.86 23.48
N LEU A 435 25.80 -13.07 22.83
CA LEU A 435 25.28 -13.37 21.50
C LEU A 435 26.38 -13.25 20.43
N LEU A 436 27.20 -12.19 20.47
CA LEU A 436 28.35 -12.03 19.58
C LEU A 436 29.34 -13.21 19.69
N ASN A 437 29.74 -13.61 20.90
CA ASN A 437 30.67 -14.72 21.09
C ASN A 437 30.16 -16.03 20.48
N LEU A 438 28.86 -16.33 20.59
CA LEU A 438 28.26 -17.51 19.95
C LEU A 438 28.36 -17.40 18.40
N LEU A 439 28.08 -16.22 17.85
CA LEU A 439 28.16 -15.90 16.41
C LEU A 439 29.59 -15.79 15.85
N GLU A 440 30.59 -15.60 16.71
CA GLU A 440 32.02 -15.65 16.38
C GLU A 440 32.57 -17.07 16.46
N ASN A 441 32.14 -17.85 17.46
CA ASN A 441 32.45 -19.28 17.59
C ASN A 441 31.78 -20.17 16.53
N GLY A 442 30.89 -19.61 15.70
CA GLY A 442 30.20 -20.35 14.63
C GLY A 442 29.01 -21.18 15.10
N GLU A 443 28.47 -20.90 16.28
CA GLU A 443 27.31 -21.61 16.82
C GLU A 443 26.09 -21.52 15.91
N SER A 444 25.22 -22.53 15.99
CA SER A 444 24.00 -22.53 15.20
C SER A 444 23.16 -21.31 15.55
N ARG A 445 22.66 -20.59 14.55
CA ARG A 445 21.81 -19.41 14.74
C ARG A 445 20.50 -19.73 15.51
N ARG A 446 20.09 -21.01 15.51
CA ARG A 446 19.06 -21.58 16.39
C ARG A 446 19.43 -21.42 17.87
N GLU A 447 20.65 -21.79 18.23
CA GLU A 447 21.19 -21.69 19.59
C GLU A 447 21.39 -20.22 20.01
N VAL A 448 21.81 -19.35 19.09
CA VAL A 448 21.94 -17.90 19.34
C VAL A 448 20.58 -17.27 19.68
N PHE A 449 19.54 -17.57 18.91
CA PHE A 449 18.19 -17.05 19.18
C PHE A 449 17.58 -17.65 20.44
N LYS A 450 17.81 -18.95 20.70
CA LYS A 450 17.46 -19.60 21.98
C LYS A 450 18.12 -18.90 23.16
N VAL A 451 19.42 -18.62 23.11
CA VAL A 451 20.15 -17.89 24.18
C VAL A 451 19.64 -16.45 24.35
N PHE A 452 19.12 -15.82 23.30
CA PHE A 452 18.43 -14.53 23.41
C PHE A 452 17.09 -14.68 24.17
N LEU A 453 16.23 -15.63 23.79
CA LEU A 453 14.94 -15.88 24.46
C LEU A 453 15.10 -16.34 25.92
N GLU A 454 16.08 -17.21 26.19
CA GLU A 454 16.39 -17.73 27.53
C GLU A 454 17.04 -16.67 28.46
N SER A 455 17.41 -15.50 27.93
CA SER A 455 18.16 -14.51 28.68
C SER A 455 17.33 -13.80 29.76
N GLU A 456 17.98 -13.44 30.87
CA GLU A 456 17.38 -12.58 31.90
C GLU A 456 16.91 -11.24 31.34
N TRP A 457 17.61 -10.65 30.37
CA TRP A 457 17.15 -9.40 29.77
C TRP A 457 15.80 -9.59 29.07
N PHE A 458 15.61 -10.68 28.32
CA PHE A 458 14.38 -10.92 27.57
C PHE A 458 13.23 -11.33 28.50
N LYS A 459 13.46 -12.27 29.42
CA LYS A 459 12.48 -12.71 30.44
C LYS A 459 11.93 -11.55 31.27
N ASN A 460 12.77 -10.58 31.64
CA ASN A 460 12.34 -9.43 32.43
C ASN A 460 11.68 -8.29 31.61
N LYS A 461 11.45 -8.46 30.29
CA LYS A 461 10.88 -7.41 29.41
C LYS A 461 9.43 -7.70 29.05
N LYS A 462 8.50 -6.99 29.72
CA LYS A 462 7.05 -6.91 29.43
C LYS A 462 6.71 -6.21 28.10
N ARG A 463 7.39 -6.56 27.01
CA ARG A 463 7.19 -6.02 25.64
C ARG A 463 6.99 -7.11 24.57
N PHE A 464 6.95 -8.38 24.99
CA PHE A 464 6.77 -9.54 24.12
C PHE A 464 5.74 -10.49 24.73
N SER A 465 4.90 -11.08 23.88
CA SER A 465 4.03 -12.22 24.24
C SER A 465 4.14 -13.27 23.14
N ILE A 466 4.14 -14.54 23.53
CA ILE A 466 4.12 -15.68 22.60
C ILE A 466 2.93 -16.55 22.94
N PHE A 467 2.10 -16.86 21.96
CA PHE A 467 0.95 -17.75 22.10
C PHE A 467 1.18 -19.02 21.28
N ASN A 468 0.82 -20.17 21.85
CA ASN A 468 0.82 -21.46 21.16
C ASN A 468 -0.61 -21.75 20.67
N LEU A 469 -0.85 -21.55 19.38
CA LEU A 469 -2.19 -21.57 18.77
C LEU A 469 -2.85 -22.96 18.80
N LYS A 470 -2.12 -24.00 19.21
CA LYS A 470 -2.60 -25.38 19.37
C LYS A 470 -2.96 -25.74 20.81
N GLU A 471 -2.45 -24.98 21.78
CA GLU A 471 -2.71 -25.17 23.23
C GLU A 471 -3.62 -24.06 23.79
N ASP A 472 -3.56 -22.86 23.21
CA ASP A 472 -4.31 -21.66 23.60
C ASP A 472 -4.83 -20.92 22.34
N PRO A 473 -5.90 -21.42 21.70
CA PRO A 473 -6.48 -20.80 20.50
C PRO A 473 -7.27 -19.51 20.79
N ASP A 474 -7.69 -19.31 22.04
CA ASP A 474 -8.44 -18.13 22.52
C ASP A 474 -7.53 -16.97 22.97
N GLU A 475 -6.21 -17.20 23.01
CA GLU A 475 -5.16 -16.27 23.44
C GLU A 475 -5.30 -15.78 24.89
N GLU A 476 -5.71 -16.69 25.78
CA GLU A 476 -5.98 -16.42 27.21
C GLU A 476 -4.77 -16.71 28.12
N ASN A 477 -3.77 -17.47 27.66
CA ASN A 477 -2.59 -17.89 28.44
C ASN A 477 -1.28 -17.79 27.62
N PRO A 478 -0.70 -16.57 27.48
CA PRO A 478 0.59 -16.40 26.82
C PRO A 478 1.70 -17.24 27.49
N SER A 479 2.41 -18.01 26.69
CA SER A 479 3.51 -18.88 27.14
C SER A 479 4.71 -18.05 27.63
N ASP A 480 5.44 -18.55 28.64
CA ASP A 480 6.79 -18.05 28.94
C ASP A 480 7.66 -18.21 27.67
N PRO A 481 8.18 -17.10 27.09
CA PRO A 481 8.93 -17.15 25.85
C PRO A 481 10.17 -18.04 25.84
N ALA A 482 10.71 -18.40 27.01
CA ALA A 482 11.88 -19.27 27.12
C ALA A 482 11.56 -20.77 26.93
N THR A 483 10.28 -21.19 26.97
CA THR A 483 9.92 -22.61 27.09
C THR A 483 9.93 -23.40 25.79
N ASN A 484 9.89 -22.75 24.62
CA ASN A 484 9.30 -23.40 23.45
C ASN A 484 10.02 -23.02 22.13
N ALA A 485 10.65 -23.99 21.43
CA ALA A 485 11.77 -23.73 20.51
C ALA A 485 11.63 -24.26 19.04
N SER A 486 10.41 -24.45 18.50
CA SER A 486 10.21 -24.99 17.13
C SER A 486 10.65 -24.03 16.01
N LEU A 487 10.44 -22.72 16.18
CA LEU A 487 10.48 -21.73 15.09
C LEU A 487 11.85 -21.07 14.80
N THR A 488 12.92 -21.81 15.08
CA THR A 488 14.31 -21.32 15.01
C THR A 488 14.95 -21.39 13.60
N ILE A 489 14.14 -21.50 12.54
CA ILE A 489 14.61 -21.77 11.16
C ILE A 489 14.49 -20.55 10.22
N GLU A 490 13.43 -19.72 10.29
CA GLU A 490 13.33 -18.49 9.47
C GLU A 490 13.90 -17.26 10.20
N PHE A 491 13.71 -17.15 11.53
CA PHE A 491 14.33 -16.09 12.32
C PHE A 491 15.88 -16.15 12.26
N SER A 492 16.44 -17.35 12.11
CA SER A 492 17.88 -17.56 11.88
C SER A 492 18.34 -17.23 10.45
N TYR A 493 17.49 -17.44 9.44
CA TYR A 493 17.75 -16.97 8.07
C TYR A 493 17.86 -15.44 8.01
N TYR A 494 17.00 -14.71 8.73
CA TYR A 494 17.11 -13.26 8.82
C TYR A 494 18.29 -12.79 9.68
N LEU A 495 18.59 -13.49 10.78
CA LEU A 495 19.78 -13.24 11.61
C LEU A 495 21.09 -13.27 10.80
N HIS A 496 21.20 -14.09 9.74
CA HIS A 496 22.34 -14.03 8.83
C HIS A 496 22.46 -12.72 8.08
N LYS A 497 21.39 -12.26 7.42
CA LYS A 497 21.46 -11.01 6.64
C LYS A 497 21.85 -9.81 7.50
N ILE A 498 21.46 -9.80 8.78
CA ILE A 498 21.89 -8.78 9.76
C ILE A 498 23.42 -8.78 9.94
N LEU A 499 23.96 -9.96 10.23
CA LEU A 499 25.33 -10.12 10.75
C LEU A 499 26.39 -10.26 9.66
N ASP A 500 26.02 -10.83 8.50
CA ASP A 500 26.88 -10.85 7.31
C ASP A 500 27.07 -9.41 6.77
N MET A 501 26.09 -8.51 6.97
CA MET A 501 26.23 -7.07 6.73
C MET A 501 27.09 -6.35 7.79
N GLU A 502 27.04 -6.75 9.06
CA GLU A 502 27.84 -6.14 10.13
C GLU A 502 29.30 -6.58 10.08
N LYS A 503 29.59 -7.87 9.88
CA LYS A 503 30.93 -8.35 9.51
C LYS A 503 31.41 -7.74 8.18
N GLY A 504 30.48 -7.40 7.27
CA GLY A 504 30.75 -6.68 6.03
C GLY A 504 31.01 -5.17 6.17
N ASN A 505 30.71 -4.53 7.31
CA ASN A 505 30.73 -3.07 7.43
C ASN A 505 32.13 -2.45 7.58
N LEU A 506 33.19 -3.25 7.63
CA LEU A 506 34.57 -2.82 7.40
C LEU A 506 35.15 -3.28 6.04
N TYR A 507 34.64 -4.38 5.45
CA TYR A 507 35.12 -4.91 4.17
C TYR A 507 34.02 -5.68 3.38
N ASN A 508 33.06 -4.96 2.78
CA ASN A 508 32.62 -5.11 1.38
C ASN A 508 31.34 -4.28 1.07
N ARG A 509 31.49 -3.00 0.67
CA ARG A 509 30.47 -2.28 -0.13
C ARG A 509 30.68 -2.52 -1.64
N LYS A 510 30.79 -3.79 -2.05
CA LYS A 510 30.88 -4.27 -3.44
C LYS A 510 30.18 -5.64 -3.54
N LYS A 511 29.55 -5.94 -4.68
CA LYS A 511 28.46 -6.92 -4.86
C LYS A 511 27.14 -6.45 -4.17
N HIS A 512 26.05 -6.16 -4.87
CA HIS A 512 25.80 -6.23 -6.32
C HIS A 512 26.38 -5.04 -7.10
N LEU A 513 27.53 -5.32 -7.70
CA LEU A 513 28.19 -4.78 -8.90
C LEU A 513 29.64 -5.30 -8.75
N PRO A 514 30.23 -5.93 -9.79
CA PRO A 514 29.86 -5.81 -11.20
C PRO A 514 28.92 -6.92 -11.70
N VAL A 515 27.87 -6.53 -12.44
CA VAL A 515 27.78 -7.05 -13.82
C VAL A 515 28.98 -6.44 -14.53
N SER A 516 29.79 -7.24 -15.25
CA SER A 516 30.84 -6.66 -16.06
C SER A 516 30.18 -5.74 -17.09
N TYR A 517 30.43 -4.43 -16.98
CA TYR A 517 29.95 -3.44 -17.94
C TYR A 517 30.64 -3.70 -19.29
N THR A 518 30.10 -4.68 -20.01
CA THR A 518 30.42 -4.96 -21.40
C THR A 518 30.22 -3.66 -22.15
N THR A 519 31.27 -3.19 -22.80
CA THR A 519 31.31 -1.84 -23.38
C THR A 519 30.26 -1.75 -24.48
N ILE A 520 29.08 -1.22 -24.13
CA ILE A 520 28.00 -0.99 -25.08
C ILE A 520 28.53 0.02 -26.09
N LYS A 521 28.89 -0.46 -27.28
CA LYS A 521 29.20 0.42 -28.40
C LYS A 521 27.93 1.23 -28.67
N GLY A 522 28.02 2.53 -28.52
CA GLY A 522 26.90 3.43 -28.80
C GLY A 522 26.65 3.44 -30.30
N ASP A 523 25.64 2.69 -30.75
CA ASP A 523 25.26 2.67 -32.16
C ASP A 523 24.72 4.04 -32.57
N LYS A 524 25.57 4.81 -33.28
CA LYS A 524 25.10 5.84 -34.21
C LYS A 524 24.48 5.17 -35.43
N CYS A 525 23.36 4.47 -35.21
CA CYS A 525 22.57 3.92 -36.29
C CYS A 525 21.95 5.08 -37.06
N LEU A 526 22.31 5.20 -38.35
CA LEU A 526 21.78 6.21 -39.28
C LEU A 526 20.35 5.84 -39.71
N MET A 527 19.46 5.69 -38.74
CA MET A 527 18.04 5.42 -38.96
C MET A 527 17.38 6.65 -39.58
N THR A 528 16.88 6.47 -40.80
CA THR A 528 15.96 7.42 -41.44
C THR A 528 14.54 7.05 -41.04
N PHE A 529 13.88 7.96 -40.33
CA PHE A 529 12.49 7.79 -39.88
C PHE A 529 11.56 8.51 -40.86
N ASN A 530 10.69 7.77 -41.54
CA ASN A 530 9.83 8.27 -42.61
C ASN A 530 8.62 9.06 -42.06
N ASN A 531 8.19 8.74 -40.84
CA ASN A 531 6.99 9.31 -40.22
C ASN A 531 7.09 9.30 -38.68
N LEU A 532 6.14 9.96 -38.01
CA LEU A 532 6.11 10.06 -36.55
C LEU A 532 5.91 8.70 -35.85
N GLN A 533 5.17 7.75 -36.43
CA GLN A 533 4.88 6.47 -35.77
C GLN A 533 6.16 5.63 -35.59
N GLU A 534 7.01 5.54 -36.62
CA GLU A 534 8.33 4.89 -36.52
C GLU A 534 9.21 5.51 -35.41
N LYS A 535 9.09 6.83 -35.19
CA LYS A 535 9.80 7.52 -34.10
C LYS A 535 9.25 7.13 -32.73
N GLU A 536 7.93 7.08 -32.58
CA GLU A 536 7.28 6.63 -31.34
C GLU A 536 7.66 5.18 -31.00
N ASP A 537 7.60 4.29 -32.00
CA ASP A 537 7.85 2.86 -31.82
C ASP A 537 9.30 2.62 -31.38
N LYS A 538 10.26 3.34 -31.97
CA LYS A 538 11.68 3.30 -31.53
C LYS A 538 11.88 3.88 -30.13
N SER A 539 11.13 4.91 -29.73
CA SER A 539 11.17 5.38 -28.34
C SER A 539 10.64 4.34 -27.36
N ILE A 540 9.55 3.64 -27.70
CA ILE A 540 8.97 2.57 -26.88
C ILE A 540 9.93 1.37 -26.77
N GLU A 541 10.62 1.01 -27.86
CA GLU A 541 11.68 0.00 -27.88
C GLU A 541 12.77 0.31 -26.84
N VAL A 542 13.39 1.51 -26.92
CA VAL A 542 14.45 1.95 -26.00
C VAL A 542 13.97 2.05 -24.54
N ILE A 543 12.70 2.42 -24.32
CA ILE A 543 12.08 2.45 -22.99
C ILE A 543 11.97 1.03 -22.40
N LYS A 544 11.52 0.04 -23.18
CA LYS A 544 11.39 -1.36 -22.74
C LYS A 544 12.75 -2.03 -22.53
N GLU A 545 13.67 -1.87 -23.48
CA GLU A 545 15.05 -2.34 -23.40
C GLU A 545 15.77 -1.83 -22.13
N THR A 546 15.46 -0.60 -21.69
CA THR A 546 15.98 -0.07 -20.42
C THR A 546 15.41 -0.80 -19.20
N VAL A 547 14.10 -1.08 -19.18
CA VAL A 547 13.46 -1.82 -18.09
C VAL A 547 13.99 -3.24 -17.98
N GLU A 548 14.20 -3.91 -19.12
CA GLU A 548 14.82 -5.24 -19.21
C GLU A 548 16.28 -5.26 -18.72
N LYS A 549 17.09 -4.27 -19.10
CA LYS A 549 18.52 -4.22 -18.74
C LYS A 549 18.82 -3.83 -17.30
N PHE A 550 18.03 -2.94 -16.70
CA PHE A 550 18.36 -2.31 -15.42
C PHE A 550 17.40 -2.66 -14.28
N GLY A 551 16.16 -3.08 -14.59
CA GLY A 551 15.12 -3.31 -13.59
C GLY A 551 14.57 -2.01 -12.99
N LYS A 552 13.25 -1.95 -12.79
CA LYS A 552 12.51 -0.69 -12.51
C LYS A 552 13.00 0.05 -11.27
N GLU A 553 13.46 -0.67 -10.24
CA GLU A 553 13.99 -0.04 -9.03
C GLU A 553 15.17 0.90 -9.28
N SER A 554 16.03 0.55 -10.22
CA SER A 554 17.23 1.32 -10.56
C SER A 554 17.00 2.34 -11.69
N ILE A 555 15.74 2.56 -12.10
CA ILE A 555 15.37 3.47 -13.19
C ILE A 555 14.70 4.73 -12.63
N ALA A 556 15.08 5.88 -13.17
CA ALA A 556 14.29 7.10 -13.07
C ALA A 556 14.18 7.81 -14.43
N THR A 557 13.09 8.53 -14.67
CA THR A 557 12.96 9.47 -15.79
C THR A 557 12.91 10.91 -15.28
N THR A 558 13.37 11.86 -16.09
CA THR A 558 13.41 13.28 -15.73
C THR A 558 12.20 14.05 -16.27
N PHE A 559 11.49 14.76 -15.39
CA PHE A 559 10.39 15.65 -15.75
C PHE A 559 10.74 17.07 -15.35
N THR A 560 10.90 17.97 -16.32
CA THR A 560 11.31 19.36 -16.05
C THR A 560 10.13 20.32 -15.89
N GLY A 561 8.98 19.95 -16.45
CA GLY A 561 7.82 20.82 -16.73
C GLY A 561 7.77 21.33 -18.18
N GLY A 562 8.76 20.99 -19.01
CA GLY A 562 8.80 21.33 -20.45
C GLY A 562 8.14 20.28 -21.36
N LYS A 563 7.70 20.73 -22.54
CA LYS A 563 7.03 19.93 -23.59
C LYS A 563 7.74 18.60 -23.88
N ASP A 564 9.06 18.63 -24.01
CA ASP A 564 9.90 17.50 -24.40
C ASP A 564 9.87 16.39 -23.33
N SER A 565 10.00 16.78 -22.06
CA SER A 565 9.88 15.87 -20.92
C SER A 565 8.46 15.33 -20.71
N THR A 566 7.45 16.07 -21.18
CA THR A 566 6.05 15.61 -21.13
C THR A 566 5.76 14.58 -22.22
N VAL A 567 6.33 14.75 -23.42
CA VAL A 567 6.27 13.73 -24.48
C VAL A 567 6.99 12.45 -24.06
N LEU A 568 8.17 12.54 -23.43
CA LEU A 568 8.84 11.36 -22.87
C LEU A 568 7.96 10.62 -21.83
N LEU A 569 7.36 11.35 -20.88
CA LEU A 569 6.41 10.76 -19.92
C LEU A 569 5.21 10.11 -20.62
N HIS A 570 4.67 10.72 -21.68
CA HIS A 570 3.56 10.15 -22.44
C HIS A 570 3.96 8.89 -23.22
N LEU A 571 5.16 8.85 -23.79
CA LEU A 571 5.72 7.65 -24.44
C LEU A 571 5.93 6.52 -23.44
N ILE A 572 6.39 6.81 -22.22
CA ILE A 572 6.49 5.81 -21.14
C ILE A 572 5.09 5.32 -20.74
N ARG A 573 4.09 6.22 -20.60
CA ARG A 573 2.69 5.83 -20.39
C ARG A 573 2.19 4.91 -21.52
N LYS A 574 2.47 5.23 -22.78
CA LYS A 574 2.10 4.37 -23.93
C LYS A 574 2.83 3.02 -23.93
N ALA A 575 4.08 2.95 -23.45
CA ALA A 575 4.85 1.71 -23.35
C ALA A 575 4.33 0.75 -22.25
N PHE A 576 3.67 1.30 -21.21
CA PHE A 576 3.14 0.57 -20.05
C PHE A 576 1.67 0.94 -19.78
N ASN A 577 0.80 0.75 -20.77
CA ASN A 577 -0.66 0.74 -20.65
C ASN A 577 -1.32 1.93 -19.91
N GLY A 578 -0.70 3.11 -19.91
CA GLY A 578 -1.22 4.33 -19.30
C GLY A 578 -0.62 4.73 -17.95
N ILE A 579 0.52 4.18 -17.53
CA ILE A 579 1.21 4.51 -16.27
C ILE A 579 2.72 4.66 -16.43
N VAL A 580 3.40 5.20 -15.41
CA VAL A 580 4.86 5.34 -15.37
C VAL A 580 5.42 4.45 -14.24
N PRO A 581 5.92 3.23 -14.54
CA PRO A 581 6.19 2.20 -13.54
C PRO A 581 7.60 2.33 -12.90
N PHE A 582 8.12 3.55 -12.78
CA PHE A 582 9.39 3.86 -12.14
C PHE A 582 9.46 5.35 -11.75
N ARG A 583 10.55 5.74 -11.07
CA ARG A 583 10.70 7.04 -10.40
C ARG A 583 10.75 8.20 -11.40
N VAL A 584 10.14 9.34 -11.06
CA VAL A 584 10.14 10.57 -11.88
C VAL A 584 10.86 11.68 -11.12
N PHE A 585 12.05 12.05 -11.57
CA PHE A 585 12.87 13.11 -10.95
C PHE A 585 12.49 14.49 -11.50
N ASN A 586 12.11 15.41 -10.60
CA ASN A 586 11.99 16.84 -10.89
C ASN A 586 13.00 17.62 -10.06
N ILE A 587 13.91 18.34 -10.71
CA ILE A 587 14.83 19.26 -10.03
C ILE A 587 14.07 20.55 -9.72
N ASP A 588 14.00 20.94 -8.46
CA ASP A 588 13.44 22.21 -8.00
C ASP A 588 14.56 23.18 -7.59
N THR A 589 14.66 24.29 -8.32
CA THR A 589 15.63 25.36 -8.05
C THR A 589 15.03 26.52 -7.24
N SER A 590 13.75 26.46 -6.84
CA SER A 590 12.95 27.58 -6.30
C SER A 590 12.85 28.82 -7.22
N PHE A 591 13.26 28.72 -8.48
CA PHE A 591 13.38 29.86 -9.42
C PHE A 591 12.79 29.55 -10.80
N LYS A 592 11.84 28.60 -10.92
CA LYS A 592 11.03 28.41 -12.14
C LYS A 592 9.78 29.29 -12.07
N PHE A 593 9.19 29.57 -13.23
CA PHE A 593 7.89 30.24 -13.31
C PHE A 593 6.81 29.48 -12.52
N LYS A 594 5.85 30.23 -11.96
CA LYS A 594 4.69 29.69 -11.25
C LYS A 594 3.92 28.66 -12.08
N GLU A 595 3.68 28.94 -13.36
CA GLU A 595 2.95 28.05 -14.27
C GLU A 595 3.69 26.74 -14.58
N VAL A 596 5.01 26.66 -14.34
CA VAL A 596 5.80 25.43 -14.48
C VAL A 596 5.66 24.54 -13.25
N TYR A 597 5.52 25.12 -12.05
CA TYR A 597 5.19 24.38 -10.84
C TYR A 597 3.73 23.89 -10.85
N GLU A 598 2.78 24.77 -11.20
CA GLU A 598 1.37 24.42 -11.32
C GLU A 598 1.15 23.30 -12.35
N PHE A 599 1.76 23.42 -13.53
CA PHE A 599 1.71 22.37 -14.55
C PHE A 599 2.36 21.06 -14.09
N ARG A 600 3.51 21.13 -13.38
CA ARG A 600 4.16 19.93 -12.81
C ARG A 600 3.23 19.19 -11.86
N ASP A 601 2.60 19.91 -10.94
CA ASP A 601 1.83 19.31 -9.84
C ASP A 601 0.47 18.80 -10.34
N GLN A 602 -0.19 19.55 -11.23
CA GLN A 602 -1.38 19.09 -11.95
C GLN A 602 -1.11 17.82 -12.76
N LEU A 603 -0.03 17.78 -13.55
CA LEU A 603 0.31 16.61 -14.36
C LEU A 603 0.69 15.42 -13.49
N ALA A 604 1.47 15.63 -12.42
CA ALA A 604 1.87 14.57 -11.50
C ALA A 604 0.67 13.95 -10.76
N GLN A 605 -0.34 14.75 -10.40
CA GLN A 605 -1.60 14.26 -9.85
C GLN A 605 -2.42 13.50 -10.92
N MET A 606 -2.66 14.12 -12.08
CA MET A 606 -3.51 13.56 -13.15
C MET A 606 -2.95 12.27 -13.77
N TRP A 607 -1.63 12.13 -13.84
CA TRP A 607 -0.96 10.93 -14.35
C TRP A 607 -0.45 9.98 -13.25
N ASN A 608 -0.74 10.29 -11.98
CA ASN A 608 -0.22 9.60 -10.77
C ASN A 608 1.27 9.23 -10.90
N LEU A 609 2.11 10.25 -11.10
CA LEU A 609 3.55 10.06 -11.23
C LEU A 609 4.18 9.82 -9.86
N TYR A 610 5.13 8.88 -9.80
CA TYR A 610 6.08 8.75 -8.69
C TYR A 610 7.06 9.94 -8.74
N LEU A 611 6.58 11.15 -8.42
CA LEU A 611 7.35 12.39 -8.50
C LEU A 611 8.24 12.56 -7.26
N ILE A 612 9.55 12.45 -7.47
CA ILE A 612 10.56 12.83 -6.48
C ILE A 612 11.07 14.23 -6.83
N VAL A 613 10.79 15.19 -5.96
CA VAL A 613 11.33 16.56 -6.07
C VAL A 613 12.71 16.60 -5.42
N LEU A 614 13.74 16.85 -6.24
CA LEU A 614 15.13 16.97 -5.82
C LEU A 614 15.48 18.46 -5.64
N LYS A 615 15.86 18.85 -4.42
CA LYS A 615 16.03 20.24 -4.00
C LYS A 615 17.23 20.38 -3.07
N ASN A 616 18.06 21.40 -3.28
CA ASN A 616 19.21 21.70 -2.41
C ASN A 616 18.88 22.85 -1.44
N GLU A 617 18.28 22.50 -0.30
CA GLU A 617 17.85 23.49 0.70
C GLU A 617 19.00 24.20 1.41
N ALA A 618 20.19 23.60 1.46
CA ALA A 618 21.38 24.23 2.04
C ALA A 618 21.90 25.35 1.12
N ALA A 619 21.98 25.09 -0.19
CA ALA A 619 22.33 26.09 -1.19
C ALA A 619 21.31 27.24 -1.20
N LEU A 620 20.00 26.96 -1.15
CA LEU A 620 18.96 27.98 -1.19
C LEU A 620 19.02 29.01 -0.05
N LYS A 621 19.67 28.69 1.07
CA LYS A 621 19.90 29.63 2.20
C LYS A 621 21.12 30.54 2.01
N THR A 622 21.98 30.26 1.03
CA THR A 622 23.32 30.87 0.88
C THR A 622 23.61 31.42 -0.52
N ILE A 623 22.69 31.22 -1.48
CA ILE A 623 22.96 31.46 -2.90
C ILE A 623 22.38 32.81 -3.37
N ASN A 624 23.26 33.75 -3.68
CA ASN A 624 22.88 34.99 -4.34
C ASN A 624 22.95 34.82 -5.87
N MET A 625 21.82 35.04 -6.57
CA MET A 625 21.77 34.83 -8.03
C MET A 625 22.56 35.84 -8.84
N THR A 626 22.93 37.00 -8.27
CA THR A 626 23.64 38.06 -8.99
C THR A 626 25.15 37.88 -9.07
N GLU A 627 25.73 36.94 -8.31
CA GLU A 627 27.18 36.82 -8.17
C GLU A 627 27.80 35.74 -9.07
N ASP A 628 27.17 34.56 -9.20
CA ASP A 628 27.74 33.44 -9.94
C ASP A 628 26.66 32.53 -10.57
N LYS A 629 26.51 32.61 -11.89
CA LYS A 629 25.57 31.79 -12.68
C LYS A 629 25.97 30.29 -12.74
N GLU A 630 27.27 29.97 -12.63
CA GLU A 630 27.81 28.60 -12.73
C GLU A 630 27.62 27.85 -11.41
N LYS A 631 28.07 28.42 -10.29
CA LYS A 631 27.77 27.94 -8.93
C LYS A 631 26.27 27.84 -8.67
N CYS A 632 25.47 28.81 -9.16
CA CYS A 632 24.01 28.74 -9.12
C CYS A 632 23.46 27.46 -9.79
N CYS A 633 23.91 27.15 -11.01
CA CYS A 633 23.44 25.96 -11.72
C CYS A 633 24.02 24.65 -11.17
N HIS A 634 25.26 24.65 -10.68
CA HIS A 634 25.87 23.48 -10.06
C HIS A 634 25.11 23.07 -8.79
N LEU A 635 24.98 23.99 -7.82
CA LEU A 635 24.38 23.72 -6.52
C LEU A 635 22.87 23.45 -6.59
N LEU A 636 22.13 24.13 -7.48
CA LEU A 636 20.67 23.97 -7.57
C LEU A 636 20.22 22.93 -8.60
N LYS A 637 21.13 22.35 -9.41
CA LYS A 637 20.76 21.33 -10.41
C LYS A 637 21.64 20.10 -10.40
N THR A 638 22.95 20.25 -10.63
CA THR A 638 23.88 19.13 -10.79
C THR A 638 24.03 18.36 -9.49
N GLU A 639 24.24 19.08 -8.38
CA GLU A 639 24.39 18.47 -7.05
C GLU A 639 23.13 17.70 -6.59
N PRO A 640 21.91 18.29 -6.53
CA PRO A 640 20.72 17.56 -6.09
C PRO A 640 20.33 16.41 -7.03
N LEU A 641 20.66 16.48 -8.32
CA LEU A 641 20.51 15.35 -9.24
C LEU A 641 21.45 14.19 -8.85
N ASN A 642 22.74 14.45 -8.70
CA ASN A 642 23.74 13.44 -8.35
C ASN A 642 23.49 12.84 -6.96
N GLN A 643 23.08 13.67 -5.98
CA GLN A 643 22.60 13.22 -4.68
C GLN A 643 21.35 12.32 -4.82
N GLY A 644 20.39 12.68 -5.67
CA GLY A 644 19.18 11.89 -5.95
C GLY A 644 19.51 10.52 -6.55
N ILE A 645 20.30 10.48 -7.62
CA ILE A 645 20.78 9.24 -8.28
C ILE A 645 21.39 8.30 -7.22
N LYS A 646 22.28 8.82 -6.37
CA LYS A 646 22.95 8.05 -5.31
C LYS A 646 22.03 7.62 -4.16
N LYS A 647 21.07 8.47 -3.75
CA LYS A 647 20.11 8.20 -2.65
C LYS A 647 19.08 7.13 -3.01
N TYR A 648 18.70 7.06 -4.27
CA TYR A 648 17.68 6.13 -4.77
C TYR A 648 18.25 4.95 -5.57
N GLY A 649 19.57 4.86 -5.75
CA GLY A 649 20.23 3.70 -6.38
C GLY A 649 20.01 3.62 -7.89
N ILE A 650 19.88 4.76 -8.56
CA ILE A 650 19.51 4.84 -9.98
C ILE A 650 20.71 4.46 -10.86
N ALA A 651 20.63 3.31 -11.53
CA ALA A 651 21.60 2.84 -12.52
C ALA A 651 21.30 3.40 -13.92
N ALA A 652 20.04 3.72 -14.24
CA ALA A 652 19.64 4.29 -15.52
C ALA A 652 18.72 5.52 -15.37
N LEU A 653 19.12 6.65 -15.94
CA LEU A 653 18.37 7.90 -15.93
C LEU A 653 17.86 8.24 -17.34
N MET A 654 16.54 8.15 -17.58
CA MET A 654 15.92 8.59 -18.83
C MET A 654 15.85 10.13 -18.89
N THR A 655 16.30 10.70 -20.00
CA THR A 655 16.26 12.16 -20.26
C THR A 655 15.61 12.50 -21.60
N ALA A 656 14.91 13.63 -21.60
CA ALA A 656 14.13 14.11 -22.75
C ALA A 656 14.93 15.12 -23.59
N ILE A 657 16.05 14.66 -24.14
CA ILE A 657 16.94 15.47 -24.99
C ILE A 657 16.81 15.06 -26.46
N ARG A 658 16.91 16.02 -27.38
CA ARG A 658 16.88 15.82 -28.84
C ARG A 658 18.20 16.20 -29.51
N TRP A 659 18.49 15.61 -30.67
CA TRP A 659 19.66 15.94 -31.50
C TRP A 659 19.59 17.33 -32.16
N ASP A 660 18.40 17.87 -32.41
CA ASP A 660 18.20 19.18 -33.05
C ASP A 660 18.19 20.37 -32.05
N GLU A 661 18.13 20.10 -30.75
CA GLU A 661 17.94 21.15 -29.74
C GLU A 661 19.20 22.01 -29.50
N GLN A 662 20.39 21.40 -29.51
CA GLN A 662 21.71 22.06 -29.40
C GLN A 662 22.81 21.25 -30.09
N GLU A 663 23.83 21.94 -30.63
CA GLU A 663 24.91 21.35 -31.44
C GLU A 663 25.65 20.21 -30.71
N GLU A 664 25.96 20.41 -29.43
CA GLU A 664 26.66 19.44 -28.57
C GLU A 664 25.93 18.09 -28.47
N ARG A 665 24.60 18.10 -28.61
CA ARG A 665 23.79 16.88 -28.47
C ARG A 665 23.85 15.98 -29.68
N LYS A 666 24.29 16.44 -30.86
CA LYS A 666 24.54 15.59 -32.04
C LYS A 666 25.60 14.51 -31.81
N GLY A 667 26.36 14.59 -30.70
CA GLY A 667 27.27 13.54 -30.24
C GLY A 667 26.59 12.41 -29.44
N GLU A 668 25.45 12.66 -28.79
CA GLU A 668 24.82 11.74 -27.85
C GLU A 668 24.14 10.54 -28.53
N VAL A 669 24.05 9.45 -27.78
CA VAL A 669 23.49 8.14 -28.19
C VAL A 669 22.38 7.70 -27.24
N TYR A 670 21.58 6.71 -27.64
CA TYR A 670 20.43 6.22 -26.86
C TYR A 670 20.81 5.74 -25.46
N PHE A 671 21.98 5.11 -25.29
CA PHE A 671 22.54 4.67 -24.00
C PHE A 671 23.93 5.28 -23.81
N SER A 672 24.02 6.36 -23.03
CA SER A 672 25.23 7.15 -22.83
C SER A 672 25.80 6.92 -21.43
N GLN A 673 26.91 6.18 -21.34
CA GLN A 673 27.56 5.88 -20.06
C GLN A 673 28.12 7.16 -19.43
N LYS A 674 27.71 7.46 -18.19
CA LYS A 674 28.28 8.52 -17.34
C LYS A 674 28.89 7.89 -16.08
N GLU A 675 29.42 8.70 -15.17
CA GLU A 675 29.92 8.20 -13.88
C GLU A 675 28.75 7.70 -13.01
N GLY A 676 28.87 6.48 -12.49
CA GLY A 676 27.89 5.85 -11.58
C GLY A 676 26.55 5.42 -12.20
N HIS A 677 26.19 5.89 -13.40
CA HIS A 677 24.91 5.60 -14.06
C HIS A 677 25.00 5.69 -15.59
N VAL A 678 24.03 5.09 -16.28
CA VAL A 678 23.79 5.27 -17.72
C VAL A 678 22.71 6.33 -17.91
N ARG A 679 22.88 7.26 -18.84
CA ARG A 679 21.76 8.06 -19.34
C ARG A 679 21.11 7.37 -20.52
N VAL A 680 19.78 7.33 -20.48
CA VAL A 680 18.97 6.81 -21.57
C VAL A 680 18.25 7.99 -22.22
N ASN A 681 18.23 8.07 -23.55
CA ASN A 681 17.71 9.24 -24.25
C ASN A 681 16.66 8.81 -25.32
N PRO A 682 15.44 8.37 -24.92
CA PRO A 682 14.54 7.67 -25.85
C PRO A 682 14.00 8.51 -27.01
N ILE A 683 14.12 9.84 -26.97
CA ILE A 683 13.55 10.77 -27.96
C ILE A 683 14.60 11.52 -28.80
N LEU A 684 15.87 11.09 -28.83
CA LEU A 684 16.97 11.80 -29.54
C LEU A 684 16.64 12.15 -30.99
N HIS A 685 15.91 11.27 -31.68
CA HIS A 685 15.52 11.34 -33.09
C HIS A 685 14.22 12.13 -33.36
N PHE A 686 13.59 12.70 -32.33
CA PHE A 686 12.52 13.68 -32.48
C PHE A 686 13.12 15.06 -32.79
N THR A 687 12.38 15.88 -33.53
CA THR A 687 12.60 17.31 -33.71
C THR A 687 11.58 18.14 -32.91
N GLU A 688 11.77 19.46 -32.77
CA GLU A 688 10.74 20.33 -32.15
C GLU A 688 9.39 20.19 -32.86
N LYS A 689 9.40 19.99 -34.19
CA LYS A 689 8.19 19.74 -34.99
C LYS A 689 7.51 18.43 -34.58
N ASP A 690 8.27 17.33 -34.47
CA ASP A 690 7.71 16.03 -34.06
C ASP A 690 7.10 16.09 -32.65
N ILE A 691 7.72 16.85 -31.73
CA ILE A 691 7.19 17.07 -30.38
C ILE A 691 5.83 17.78 -30.43
N TRP A 692 5.68 18.83 -31.25
CA TRP A 692 4.40 19.54 -31.40
C TRP A 692 3.35 18.73 -32.16
N GLU A 693 3.74 17.96 -33.17
CA GLU A 693 2.83 17.05 -33.89
C GLU A 693 2.35 15.90 -33.00
N TYR A 694 3.23 15.32 -32.17
CA TYR A 694 2.85 14.31 -31.16
C TYR A 694 1.92 14.88 -30.08
N ILE A 695 2.23 16.07 -29.56
CA ILE A 695 1.37 16.79 -28.60
C ILE A 695 -0.03 16.98 -29.18
N LYS A 696 -0.15 17.38 -30.45
CA LYS A 696 -1.44 17.55 -31.13
C LYS A 696 -2.14 16.21 -31.44
N LYS A 697 -1.39 15.16 -31.79
CA LYS A 697 -1.91 13.82 -32.14
C LYS A 697 -2.59 13.12 -30.97
N TYR A 698 -2.11 13.35 -29.74
CA TYR A 698 -2.59 12.67 -28.54
C TYR A 698 -3.14 13.61 -27.44
N ASP A 699 -3.45 14.87 -27.79
CA ASP A 699 -3.89 15.94 -26.88
C ASP A 699 -3.06 16.04 -25.59
N VAL A 700 -1.73 15.97 -25.74
CA VAL A 700 -0.82 15.89 -24.59
C VAL A 700 -0.77 17.25 -23.88
N PRO A 701 -1.07 17.34 -22.56
CA PRO A 701 -1.02 18.59 -21.82
C PRO A 701 0.35 19.27 -21.89
N TYR A 702 0.38 20.60 -21.92
CA TYR A 702 1.63 21.37 -21.90
C TYR A 702 1.49 22.69 -21.13
N CYS A 703 2.60 23.18 -20.56
CA CYS A 703 2.63 24.40 -19.76
C CYS A 703 2.12 25.62 -20.54
N SER A 704 1.28 26.45 -19.92
CA SER A 704 0.62 27.60 -20.55
C SER A 704 1.59 28.65 -21.14
N LEU A 705 2.83 28.71 -20.65
CA LEU A 705 3.89 29.58 -21.16
C LEU A 705 4.20 29.38 -22.64
N TYR A 706 4.03 28.17 -23.19
CA TYR A 706 4.20 27.94 -24.63
C TYR A 706 3.18 28.74 -25.47
N LYS A 707 1.98 29.00 -24.93
CA LYS A 707 0.98 29.89 -25.56
C LYS A 707 1.35 31.39 -25.45
N LYS A 708 2.34 31.74 -24.62
CA LYS A 708 2.89 33.10 -24.42
C LYS A 708 4.18 33.35 -25.23
N GLY A 709 4.49 32.51 -26.23
CA GLY A 709 5.66 32.69 -27.12
C GLY A 709 6.99 32.15 -26.57
N TYR A 710 6.99 31.38 -25.48
CA TYR A 710 8.18 30.64 -25.05
C TYR A 710 8.33 29.34 -25.87
N ARG A 711 9.55 28.98 -26.31
CA ARG A 711 9.83 27.68 -26.97
C ARG A 711 10.69 26.72 -26.14
N SER A 712 11.43 27.24 -25.15
CA SER A 712 12.21 26.45 -24.18
C SER A 712 12.00 27.01 -22.76
N LEU A 713 11.77 26.14 -21.76
CA LEU A 713 11.39 26.53 -20.39
C LEU A 713 12.43 26.14 -19.34
N GLY A 714 12.57 26.94 -18.27
CA GLY A 714 13.51 26.69 -17.18
C GLY A 714 13.37 27.73 -16.07
N CYS A 715 14.50 28.20 -15.53
CA CYS A 715 14.49 29.24 -14.51
C CYS A 715 13.97 30.58 -15.10
N GLU A 716 13.00 31.18 -14.43
CA GLU A 716 12.37 32.46 -14.77
C GLU A 716 13.37 33.61 -15.01
N PRO A 717 14.33 33.92 -14.11
CA PRO A 717 15.28 35.02 -14.30
C PRO A 717 16.23 34.86 -15.50
N CYS A 718 16.22 33.70 -16.17
CA CYS A 718 17.12 33.38 -17.29
C CYS A 718 16.38 32.85 -18.52
N THR A 719 15.06 33.08 -18.61
CA THR A 719 14.22 32.62 -19.72
C THR A 719 13.21 33.72 -20.10
N LYS A 720 13.18 34.10 -21.37
CA LYS A 720 12.24 35.08 -21.95
C LYS A 720 11.44 34.43 -23.10
N PRO A 721 10.35 35.05 -23.58
CA PRO A 721 9.74 34.67 -24.85
C PRO A 721 10.78 34.65 -25.98
N SER A 722 10.55 33.82 -27.00
CA SER A 722 11.47 33.64 -28.12
C SER A 722 10.99 34.44 -29.33
N GLU A 723 11.91 35.02 -30.10
CA GLU A 723 11.55 35.79 -31.29
C GLU A 723 10.89 34.90 -32.37
N PRO A 724 9.86 35.41 -33.10
CA PRO A 724 9.24 34.67 -34.19
C PRO A 724 10.27 34.24 -35.25
N GLY A 725 10.33 32.95 -35.56
CA GLY A 725 11.30 32.39 -36.50
C GLY A 725 12.73 32.20 -35.96
N GLY A 726 13.04 32.66 -34.75
CA GLY A 726 14.35 32.46 -34.10
C GLY A 726 14.61 30.99 -33.69
N PRO A 727 15.81 30.69 -33.14
CA PRO A 727 16.13 29.36 -32.63
C PRO A 727 15.30 29.00 -31.38
N GLU A 728 15.04 27.70 -31.15
CA GLU A 728 14.19 27.21 -30.04
C GLU A 728 14.65 27.71 -28.65
N ARG A 729 15.97 27.78 -28.44
CA ARG A 729 16.61 28.27 -27.21
C ARG A 729 17.03 29.74 -27.26
N GLY A 730 16.57 30.51 -28.25
CA GLY A 730 16.88 31.94 -28.39
C GLY A 730 16.40 32.79 -27.20
N GLY A 731 15.30 32.38 -26.54
CA GLY A 731 14.82 33.01 -25.30
C GLY A 731 15.67 32.72 -24.04
N ARG A 732 16.84 32.08 -24.15
CA ARG A 732 17.74 31.81 -23.01
C ARG A 732 18.76 32.93 -22.81
N ASP A 733 19.19 33.09 -21.56
CA ASP A 733 20.45 33.74 -21.18
C ASP A 733 21.62 32.97 -21.83
N GLN A 734 22.33 33.57 -22.79
CA GLN A 734 23.32 32.86 -23.62
C GLN A 734 24.64 32.60 -22.89
N ASP A 735 25.17 33.55 -22.10
CA ASP A 735 26.32 33.31 -21.21
C ASP A 735 26.03 32.12 -20.26
N LYS A 736 24.78 32.01 -19.81
CA LYS A 736 24.33 30.87 -19.01
C LYS A 736 24.30 29.56 -19.80
N GLU A 737 23.96 29.56 -21.08
CA GLU A 737 23.98 28.34 -21.91
C GLU A 737 25.43 27.83 -22.15
N GLU A 738 26.41 28.74 -22.28
CA GLU A 738 27.83 28.37 -22.31
C GLU A 738 28.30 27.78 -20.96
N ILE A 739 27.91 28.39 -19.84
CA ILE A 739 28.12 27.82 -18.50
C ILE A 739 27.46 26.42 -18.36
N MET A 740 26.23 26.26 -18.86
CA MET A 740 25.52 24.98 -18.87
C MET A 740 26.22 23.92 -19.74
N LYS A 741 27.12 24.29 -20.67
CA LYS A 741 27.94 23.34 -21.44
C LYS A 741 28.91 22.60 -20.52
N ARG A 742 29.71 23.33 -19.74
CA ARG A 742 30.66 22.77 -18.75
C ARG A 742 29.95 21.90 -17.70
N LEU A 743 28.82 22.37 -17.18
CA LEU A 743 28.06 21.63 -16.17
C LEU A 743 27.45 20.31 -16.68
N ARG A 744 27.31 20.12 -18.00
CA ARG A 744 26.86 18.86 -18.60
C ARG A 744 27.95 17.79 -18.65
N GLU A 745 29.21 18.21 -18.79
CA GLU A 745 30.39 17.34 -18.60
C GLU A 745 30.46 16.85 -17.15
N LEU A 746 30.17 17.73 -16.18
CA LEU A 746 30.08 17.43 -14.74
C LEU A 746 28.78 16.72 -14.30
N GLY A 747 28.03 16.11 -15.22
CA GLY A 747 26.91 15.23 -14.89
C GLY A 747 25.50 15.81 -15.02
N TYR A 748 25.31 17.06 -15.46
CA TYR A 748 23.98 17.58 -15.84
C TYR A 748 23.54 17.17 -17.27
N PHE A 749 22.25 17.30 -17.62
CA PHE A 749 21.65 16.87 -18.90
C PHE A 749 21.18 18.02 -19.82
#